data_AF-A0A1Q2MC88-F1
#
_entry.id   AF-A0A1Q2MC88-F1
#
_cell.length_a   1.000
_cell.length_b   1.000
_cell.length_c   1.000
_cell.angle_alpha   90.00
_cell.angle_beta   90.00
_cell.angle_gamma   90.00
#
_symmetry.space_group_name_H-M   'P 1'
#
loop_
_entity.id
_entity.type
_entity.pdbx_description
1 polymer ?
#
loop_
_entity_poly.entity_id
_entity_poly.type
_entity_poly.pdbx_seq_one_letter_code
_entity_poly.pdbx_strand_id
1 'polypeptide(L)'
;MSKSKRLINTVCVSAAAAMLIAITVISSNTAADSPKNDSPKYQTAENYSQAEQIFADIYSGNFVSAGEKLEIVSQNSQAKYLSNLKKLLNDYNRMQQSRDDKRVEKYMECMEKLERARKEGIPEYKGFEKNKSSDNDDESGDDDEDGEDDPADEDEEDKELTFANLQANIIMAYKYAAEDTKEELLEDPIVKEVLELSRQYSEIHEQNGEWIDAYAVYYYWLPELFPDEEQYEEYGEELSNKALISTLLKDTPCETREERYSGIEPAMFVRAVKALEQVYITTMDFREMAVKGIERCKMLAEVLNFEDEDITISIDKAQIARWSVRLDEISNEVNSLQFSYDCNSMIETFGKVLESNMQTAQIPQQVVIARFTEAALNTLDPYTTLVWPWEVQEFQKNMTQKFSGIGVEISMDTGKIKINSLIPDTPAYATGLDAGDYIVKINGETTENMTINCAVKYITGPSGTEVTLTIEDGKTRKKRDVTITRKTIDVPTVRGWQREDNGNWNYMIEPETGIGYIRLTGFTSNTAEGMKEAIELIDQNGMEAIILDLRGNPGGYLQTAGDIVDYFVDEGTIVSTRPRVGFPDKLTADKKANITCPLVVLIDGGSASASEIVSGALQDPVYRRAVIVGEQSYGKGSVQTIMDYPGGGAQLKYTMAYYYLPSNTKVKNRFEAEKQNTKDWGIIPDVQIELKGFEFEDYFETQKDNNVLVQAGKDHSEIKRRSEEETIKSDPQLAAGIVVAKTLLTEKEAGFDVLAKQVQKPEKKKSFLKYLLGG
;
A
#
# COMPACT_ATOMS: atom_id res chain seq x y z
N MET A 1 8.31 -3.00 -65.14
CA MET A 1 7.47 -2.43 -66.22
C MET A 1 6.08 -2.18 -65.65
N SER A 2 5.70 -0.91 -65.41
CA SER A 2 4.60 -0.21 -66.11
C SER A 2 3.19 -0.74 -65.76
N LYS A 3 2.15 0.04 -65.44
CA LYS A 3 1.87 1.48 -65.25
C LYS A 3 0.38 1.53 -64.85
N SER A 4 0.00 2.39 -63.90
CA SER A 4 -1.21 3.26 -63.96
C SER A 4 -1.27 4.08 -62.66
N LYS A 5 -0.39 5.07 -62.49
CA LYS A 5 -0.66 6.51 -62.69
C LYS A 5 -1.96 6.86 -63.42
N ARG A 6 -2.94 7.40 -62.66
CA ARG A 6 -3.69 8.64 -62.94
C ARG A 6 -4.64 8.93 -61.78
N LEU A 7 -4.27 9.87 -60.91
CA LEU A 7 -4.99 11.12 -60.64
C LEU A 7 -4.18 11.94 -59.61
N ILE A 8 -3.29 12.78 -60.12
CA ILE A 8 -2.76 13.97 -59.45
C ILE A 8 -3.10 15.12 -60.40
N ASN A 9 -3.88 16.08 -59.92
CA ASN A 9 -3.81 17.49 -60.27
C ASN A 9 -4.81 18.26 -59.40
N THR A 10 -4.46 19.51 -59.06
CA THR A 10 -5.13 20.49 -58.16
C THR A 10 -4.82 20.21 -56.69
N VAL A 11 -3.99 20.94 -55.92
CA VAL A 11 -3.34 22.26 -56.04
C VAL A 11 -2.12 22.27 -55.10
N CYS A 12 -0.93 22.53 -55.63
CA CYS A 12 0.23 23.02 -54.87
C CYS A 12 0.54 24.43 -55.36
N VAL A 13 -0.01 25.47 -54.71
CA VAL A 13 0.53 26.84 -54.65
C VAL A 13 -0.14 27.52 -53.45
N SER A 14 0.62 27.83 -52.39
CA SER A 14 0.44 28.93 -51.41
C SER A 14 0.93 28.63 -49.97
N ALA A 15 2.04 27.91 -49.81
CA ALA A 15 2.83 27.95 -48.58
C ALA A 15 4.07 28.84 -48.80
N ALA A 16 3.96 30.16 -48.61
CA ALA A 16 5.13 31.08 -48.55
C ALA A 16 4.85 32.56 -48.14
N ALA A 17 3.65 32.98 -47.72
CA ALA A 17 3.37 34.43 -47.59
C ALA A 17 2.48 34.87 -46.41
N ALA A 18 2.65 34.28 -45.21
CA ALA A 18 1.99 34.78 -44.00
C ALA A 18 2.86 34.67 -42.73
N MET A 19 4.19 34.77 -42.90
CA MET A 19 5.15 34.99 -41.81
C MET A 19 5.75 36.38 -42.04
N LEU A 20 5.28 37.36 -41.24
CA LEU A 20 5.85 38.68 -40.90
C LEU A 20 4.74 39.75 -40.84
N ILE A 21 4.73 40.45 -39.71
CA ILE A 21 3.95 41.65 -39.34
C ILE A 21 2.62 41.35 -38.62
N ALA A 22 2.73 40.97 -37.34
CA ALA A 22 1.92 41.53 -36.25
C ALA A 22 2.55 41.20 -34.87
N ILE A 23 3.74 41.73 -34.61
CA ILE A 23 4.25 41.90 -33.23
C ILE A 23 3.77 43.27 -32.78
N THR A 24 2.81 43.33 -31.86
CA THR A 24 2.72 44.22 -30.68
C THR A 24 1.28 44.24 -30.16
N VAL A 25 0.97 43.43 -29.14
CA VAL A 25 0.45 43.85 -27.82
C VAL A 25 0.62 42.64 -26.89
N ILE A 26 1.50 42.80 -25.91
CA ILE A 26 1.74 41.89 -24.78
C ILE A 26 0.65 42.13 -23.75
N SER A 27 -0.02 41.08 -23.26
CA SER A 27 -0.29 40.78 -21.84
C SER A 27 -1.38 39.72 -21.66
N SER A 28 -1.17 38.84 -20.66
CA SER A 28 -2.12 37.96 -19.96
C SER A 28 -2.81 36.84 -20.74
N ASN A 29 -2.29 35.61 -20.65
CA ASN A 29 -2.98 34.46 -20.02
C ASN A 29 -2.25 33.16 -20.37
N THR A 30 -1.57 32.58 -19.38
CA THR A 30 -1.23 31.16 -19.33
C THR A 30 -1.75 30.63 -18.00
N ALA A 31 -3.02 30.24 -17.99
CA ALA A 31 -3.55 29.33 -16.99
C ALA A 31 -3.31 27.92 -17.55
N ALA A 32 -2.42 27.17 -16.90
CA ALA A 32 -2.18 25.77 -17.20
C ALA A 32 -3.42 24.95 -16.81
N ASP A 33 -3.78 24.01 -17.67
CA ASP A 33 -4.84 23.03 -17.45
C ASP A 33 -4.52 22.19 -16.20
N SER A 34 -5.45 22.20 -15.25
CA SER A 34 -5.50 21.24 -14.15
C SER A 34 -6.39 20.07 -14.56
N PRO A 35 -6.07 18.82 -14.17
CA PRO A 35 -6.94 17.69 -14.43
C PRO A 35 -8.29 17.93 -13.74
N LYS A 36 -9.37 17.79 -14.51
CA LYS A 36 -10.74 17.93 -14.00
C LYS A 36 -11.00 16.84 -12.96
N ASN A 37 -10.89 17.23 -11.71
CA ASN A 37 -11.28 16.45 -10.55
C ASN A 37 -12.82 16.40 -10.52
N ASP A 38 -13.41 15.31 -11.03
CA ASP A 38 -14.84 14.99 -10.89
C ASP A 38 -15.09 14.33 -9.52
N SER A 39 -14.70 15.02 -8.45
CA SER A 39 -15.25 14.79 -7.11
C SER A 39 -16.67 15.39 -7.05
N PRO A 40 -17.59 14.87 -6.21
CA PRO A 40 -18.91 15.45 -6.06
C PRO A 40 -18.76 16.89 -5.56
N LYS A 41 -18.85 17.85 -6.47
CA LYS A 41 -18.90 19.28 -6.19
C LYS A 41 -20.13 19.54 -5.33
N TYR A 42 -19.94 19.62 -4.02
CA TYR A 42 -20.94 20.11 -3.10
C TYR A 42 -21.29 21.55 -3.49
N GLN A 43 -22.45 21.73 -4.12
CA GLN A 43 -23.07 23.04 -4.28
C GLN A 43 -23.56 23.51 -2.90
N THR A 44 -22.72 24.26 -2.18
CA THR A 44 -23.16 25.13 -1.08
C THR A 44 -22.43 26.47 -1.15
N ALA A 45 -22.61 27.20 -2.25
CA ALA A 45 -22.23 28.60 -2.38
C ALA A 45 -23.33 29.55 -1.85
N GLU A 46 -24.00 29.21 -0.75
CA GLU A 46 -24.98 30.08 -0.12
C GLU A 46 -24.49 30.51 1.27
N ASN A 47 -24.08 31.79 1.36
CA ASN A 47 -23.82 32.59 2.57
C ASN A 47 -22.48 32.45 3.33
N TYR A 48 -21.34 32.23 2.66
CA TYR A 48 -20.03 32.53 3.26
C TYR A 48 -19.61 33.97 3.00
N SER A 49 -19.19 34.68 4.05
CA SER A 49 -18.42 35.92 3.92
C SER A 49 -17.07 35.65 3.26
N GLN A 50 -16.43 36.69 2.71
CA GLN A 50 -15.08 36.54 2.12
C GLN A 50 -14.05 35.99 3.12
N ALA A 51 -14.20 36.28 4.42
CA ALA A 51 -13.33 35.75 5.46
C ALA A 51 -13.52 34.24 5.67
N GLU A 52 -14.77 33.75 5.63
CA GLU A 52 -15.09 32.33 5.78
C GLU A 52 -14.67 31.50 4.57
N GLN A 53 -14.67 32.10 3.38
CA GLN A 53 -14.15 31.45 2.17
C GLN A 53 -12.66 31.13 2.27
N ILE A 54 -11.87 31.96 2.96
CA ILE A 54 -10.42 31.70 3.16
C ILE A 54 -10.21 30.40 3.95
N PHE A 55 -10.98 30.20 5.03
CA PHE A 55 -10.94 28.95 5.81
C PHE A 55 -11.41 27.76 4.98
N ALA A 56 -12.53 27.89 4.28
CA ALA A 56 -13.08 26.83 3.45
C ALA A 56 -12.10 26.39 2.35
N ASP A 57 -11.41 27.34 1.71
CA ASP A 57 -10.40 27.05 0.69
C ASP A 57 -9.22 26.28 1.28
N ILE A 58 -8.75 26.64 2.48
CA ILE A 58 -7.66 25.90 3.15
C ILE A 58 -8.10 24.48 3.47
N TYR A 59 -9.33 24.28 3.97
CA TYR A 59 -9.86 22.95 4.31
C TYR A 59 -10.06 22.06 3.09
N SER A 60 -10.22 22.64 1.89
CA SER A 60 -10.31 21.90 0.64
C SER A 60 -9.00 21.89 -0.16
N GLY A 61 -7.87 22.24 0.45
CA GLY A 61 -6.55 22.26 -0.19
C GLY A 61 -6.32 23.36 -1.24
N ASN A 62 -7.23 24.32 -1.38
CA ASN A 62 -7.16 25.42 -2.34
C ASN A 62 -6.34 26.61 -1.81
N PHE A 63 -5.11 26.35 -1.34
CA PHE A 63 -4.25 27.34 -0.68
C PHE A 63 -3.93 28.58 -1.53
N VAL A 64 -3.83 28.43 -2.86
CA VAL A 64 -3.64 29.56 -3.79
C VAL A 64 -4.82 30.51 -3.72
N SER A 65 -6.05 29.98 -3.81
CA SER A 65 -7.26 30.80 -3.74
C SER A 65 -7.43 31.43 -2.36
N ALA A 66 -7.08 30.71 -1.30
CA ALA A 66 -7.06 31.26 0.06
C ALA A 66 -6.11 32.47 0.17
N GLY A 67 -4.92 32.39 -0.44
CA GLY A 67 -3.95 33.47 -0.50
C GLY A 67 -4.47 34.71 -1.22
N GLU A 68 -5.00 34.55 -2.42
CA GLU A 68 -5.59 35.65 -3.21
C GLU A 68 -6.72 36.37 -2.44
N LYS A 69 -7.64 35.59 -1.83
CA LYS A 69 -8.74 36.15 -1.03
C LYS A 69 -8.21 36.85 0.22
N LEU A 70 -7.20 36.30 0.88
CA LEU A 70 -6.59 36.89 2.06
C LEU A 70 -5.96 38.25 1.77
N GLU A 71 -5.31 38.43 0.63
CA GLU A 71 -4.75 39.72 0.21
C GLU A 71 -5.85 40.79 0.06
N ILE A 72 -6.97 40.44 -0.57
CA ILE A 72 -8.11 41.34 -0.77
C ILE A 72 -8.74 41.74 0.57
N VAL A 73 -8.96 40.78 1.47
CA VAL A 73 -9.58 41.04 2.78
C VAL A 73 -8.66 41.85 3.69
N SER A 74 -7.35 41.58 3.65
CA SER A 74 -6.34 42.26 4.48
C SER A 74 -6.11 43.73 4.10
N GLN A 75 -6.50 44.15 2.88
CA GLN A 75 -6.50 45.57 2.50
C GLN A 75 -7.55 46.37 3.26
N ASN A 76 -8.63 45.71 3.71
CA ASN A 76 -9.81 46.36 4.31
C ASN A 76 -9.96 46.05 5.81
N SER A 77 -9.15 45.16 6.38
CA SER A 77 -9.19 44.74 7.79
C SER A 77 -7.80 44.39 8.30
N GLN A 78 -7.55 44.68 9.58
CA GLN A 78 -6.29 44.37 10.29
C GLN A 78 -6.52 43.39 11.44
N ALA A 79 -7.53 42.52 11.31
CA ALA A 79 -7.85 41.56 12.34
C ALA A 79 -6.70 40.55 12.55
N LYS A 80 -6.42 40.21 13.82
CA LYS A 80 -5.31 39.31 14.22
C LYS A 80 -5.34 37.96 13.48
N TYR A 81 -6.52 37.38 13.27
CA TYR A 81 -6.66 36.11 12.56
C TYR A 81 -6.17 36.19 11.11
N LEU A 82 -6.31 37.34 10.42
CA LEU A 82 -5.81 37.54 9.05
C LEU A 82 -4.28 37.53 9.02
N SER A 83 -3.61 38.13 10.01
CA SER A 83 -2.15 38.04 10.12
C SER A 83 -1.66 36.63 10.43
N ASN A 84 -2.39 35.87 11.25
CA ASN A 84 -2.09 34.47 11.52
C ASN A 84 -2.23 33.62 10.24
N LEU A 85 -3.36 33.74 9.53
CA LEU A 85 -3.58 33.06 8.26
C LEU A 85 -2.50 33.41 7.21
N LYS A 86 -2.06 34.67 7.19
CA LYS A 86 -0.97 35.10 6.29
C LYS A 86 0.34 34.39 6.61
N LYS A 87 0.67 34.24 7.90
CA LYS A 87 1.86 33.49 8.32
C LYS A 87 1.75 32.02 7.90
N LEU A 88 0.61 31.38 8.18
CA LEU A 88 0.38 29.96 7.85
C LEU A 88 0.46 29.69 6.35
N LEU A 89 -0.13 30.55 5.51
CA LEU A 89 -0.04 30.42 4.05
C LEU A 89 1.38 30.65 3.54
N ASN A 90 2.14 31.59 4.13
CA ASN A 90 3.54 31.77 3.79
C ASN A 90 4.41 30.57 4.21
N ASP A 91 4.10 29.93 5.34
CA ASP A 91 4.78 28.72 5.80
C ASP A 91 4.51 27.57 4.82
N TYR A 92 3.25 27.36 4.43
CA TYR A 92 2.86 26.39 3.41
C TYR A 92 3.51 26.64 2.06
N ASN A 93 3.52 27.88 1.57
CA ASN A 93 4.13 28.22 0.28
C ASN A 93 5.65 28.00 0.28
N ARG A 94 6.32 28.30 1.40
CA ARG A 94 7.76 28.02 1.55
C ARG A 94 8.05 26.52 1.53
N MET A 95 7.21 25.73 2.19
CA MET A 95 7.29 24.27 2.12
C MET A 95 7.13 23.78 0.67
N GLN A 96 6.08 24.21 -0.05
CA GLN A 96 5.87 23.81 -1.44
C GLN A 96 7.04 24.20 -2.36
N GLN A 97 7.57 25.42 -2.22
CA GLN A 97 8.75 25.84 -2.97
C GLN A 97 9.95 24.94 -2.69
N SER A 98 10.23 24.61 -1.42
CA SER A 98 11.33 23.73 -1.06
C SER A 98 11.17 22.32 -1.65
N ARG A 99 9.93 21.81 -1.72
CA ARG A 99 9.62 20.50 -2.31
C ARG A 99 9.84 20.50 -3.83
N ASP A 100 9.54 21.62 -4.49
CA ASP A 100 9.75 21.76 -5.92
C ASP A 100 11.22 21.98 -6.26
N ASP A 101 11.95 22.75 -5.48
CA ASP A 101 13.39 22.93 -5.63
C ASP A 101 14.12 21.59 -5.47
N LYS A 102 13.81 20.80 -4.43
CA LYS A 102 14.40 19.45 -4.21
C LYS A 102 14.00 18.46 -5.31
N ARG A 103 12.78 18.54 -5.85
CA ARG A 103 12.37 17.74 -7.02
C ARG A 103 13.22 18.07 -8.24
N VAL A 104 13.42 19.35 -8.54
CA VAL A 104 14.24 19.79 -9.68
C VAL A 104 15.69 19.37 -9.49
N GLU A 105 16.25 19.51 -8.28
CA GLU A 105 17.57 19.01 -7.94
C GLU A 105 17.70 17.50 -8.22
N LYS A 106 16.79 16.68 -7.70
CA LYS A 106 16.78 15.23 -7.92
C LYS A 106 16.60 14.84 -9.39
N TYR A 107 15.77 15.58 -10.13
CA TYR A 107 15.65 15.40 -11.59
C TYR A 107 16.99 15.65 -12.30
N MET A 108 17.69 16.74 -11.95
CA MET A 108 18.99 17.07 -12.54
C MET A 108 20.06 16.03 -12.20
N GLU A 109 20.10 15.52 -10.97
CA GLU A 109 20.97 14.39 -10.58
C GLU A 109 20.71 13.16 -11.47
N CYS A 110 19.44 12.83 -11.73
CA CYS A 110 19.10 11.73 -12.62
C CYS A 110 19.58 11.97 -14.06
N MET A 111 19.43 13.20 -14.57
CA MET A 111 19.92 13.57 -15.91
C MET A 111 21.45 13.50 -16.01
N GLU A 112 22.18 13.83 -14.95
CA GLU A 112 23.65 13.68 -14.91
C GLU A 112 24.06 12.20 -15.01
N LYS A 113 23.35 11.29 -14.34
CA LYS A 113 23.56 9.84 -14.45
C LYS A 113 23.28 9.33 -15.88
N LEU A 114 22.25 9.86 -16.57
CA LEU A 114 22.00 9.53 -17.99
C LEU A 114 23.11 10.05 -18.93
N GLU A 115 23.62 11.26 -18.69
CA GLU A 115 24.75 11.80 -19.45
C GLU A 115 26.06 11.06 -19.18
N ARG A 116 26.24 10.49 -17.97
CA ARG A 116 27.35 9.57 -17.67
C ARG A 116 27.23 8.29 -18.51
N ALA A 117 26.05 7.66 -18.54
CA ALA A 117 25.79 6.48 -19.38
C ALA A 117 26.05 6.77 -20.88
N ARG A 118 25.73 7.98 -21.36
CA ARG A 118 26.03 8.42 -22.72
C ARG A 118 27.52 8.47 -23.04
N LYS A 119 28.36 8.78 -22.05
CA LYS A 119 29.83 8.89 -22.20
C LYS A 119 30.54 7.56 -22.00
N GLU A 120 30.12 6.79 -20.99
CA GLU A 120 30.77 5.55 -20.56
C GLU A 120 30.21 4.31 -21.29
N GLY A 121 29.01 4.42 -21.88
CA GLY A 121 28.25 3.31 -22.45
C GLY A 121 27.24 2.73 -21.45
N ILE A 122 26.23 2.02 -21.97
CA ILE A 122 25.26 1.31 -21.13
C ILE A 122 25.92 0.03 -20.58
N PRO A 123 25.92 -0.17 -19.24
CA PRO A 123 26.46 -1.39 -18.64
C PRO A 123 25.71 -2.65 -19.08
N GLU A 124 26.38 -3.80 -19.08
CA GLU A 124 25.72 -5.10 -19.30
C GLU A 124 24.85 -5.47 -18.10
N TYR A 125 23.70 -6.12 -18.35
CA TYR A 125 22.87 -6.65 -17.28
C TYR A 125 23.46 -7.94 -16.72
N LYS A 126 23.64 -8.00 -15.39
CA LYS A 126 24.30 -9.13 -14.70
C LYS A 126 23.32 -10.11 -14.03
N GLY A 127 22.00 -9.90 -14.12
CA GLY A 127 20.99 -10.70 -13.40
C GLY A 127 20.87 -10.36 -11.91
N PHE A 128 19.75 -10.69 -11.26
CA PHE A 128 19.53 -10.39 -9.83
C PHE A 128 20.38 -11.26 -8.89
N GLU A 129 20.65 -12.53 -9.24
CA GLU A 129 21.33 -13.47 -8.34
C GLU A 129 22.85 -13.30 -8.28
N LYS A 130 23.49 -12.68 -9.28
CA LYS A 130 24.96 -12.51 -9.32
C LYS A 130 25.48 -11.28 -8.58
N ASN A 131 24.59 -10.38 -8.14
CA ASN A 131 24.97 -9.28 -7.24
C ASN A 131 25.11 -9.71 -5.77
N LYS A 132 24.87 -10.99 -5.44
CA LYS A 132 25.07 -11.55 -4.08
C LYS A 132 26.39 -12.28 -3.87
N SER A 133 27.23 -12.44 -4.90
CA SER A 133 28.49 -13.17 -4.80
C SER A 133 29.66 -12.38 -5.36
N SER A 134 30.13 -11.40 -4.60
CA SER A 134 31.48 -10.87 -4.75
C SER A 134 32.16 -10.71 -3.38
N ASP A 135 32.05 -11.72 -2.51
CA ASP A 135 32.84 -11.83 -1.28
C ASP A 135 33.12 -13.31 -0.99
N ASN A 136 33.84 -13.97 -1.88
CA ASN A 136 34.43 -15.28 -1.62
C ASN A 136 35.71 -15.41 -2.42
N ASP A 137 36.76 -14.74 -1.95
CA ASP A 137 38.15 -15.11 -2.17
C ASP A 137 38.95 -14.52 -0.99
N ASP A 138 39.21 -15.33 0.05
CA ASP A 138 40.58 -15.62 0.47
C ASP A 138 40.64 -16.54 1.70
N GLU A 139 41.33 -17.67 1.51
CA GLU A 139 41.82 -18.55 2.56
C GLU A 139 42.98 -17.90 3.32
N SER A 140 42.96 -18.07 4.65
CA SER A 140 44.11 -18.21 5.56
C SER A 140 44.96 -16.98 5.94
N GLY A 141 45.00 -16.70 7.24
CA GLY A 141 46.06 -15.91 7.88
C GLY A 141 45.65 -15.32 9.23
N ASP A 142 46.01 -15.99 10.33
CA ASP A 142 46.16 -15.35 11.64
C ASP A 142 47.19 -14.21 11.52
N ASP A 143 46.88 -13.01 12.03
CA ASP A 143 47.75 -12.23 12.92
C ASP A 143 47.03 -10.93 13.37
N ASP A 144 47.12 -10.66 14.67
CA ASP A 144 46.67 -9.44 15.33
C ASP A 144 47.45 -8.21 14.83
N GLU A 145 46.77 -7.10 14.51
CA GLU A 145 47.25 -5.74 14.83
C GLU A 145 46.17 -4.66 14.65
N ASP A 146 46.14 -3.73 15.60
CA ASP A 146 45.19 -2.64 15.77
C ASP A 146 45.12 -1.67 14.57
N GLY A 147 43.89 -1.35 14.13
CA GLY A 147 43.61 -0.29 13.17
C GLY A 147 42.16 0.19 13.30
N GLU A 148 41.98 1.35 13.91
CA GLU A 148 40.75 2.13 13.84
C GLU A 148 40.47 2.49 12.38
N ASP A 149 39.38 1.99 11.81
CA ASP A 149 38.68 2.61 10.68
C ASP A 149 37.23 2.07 10.63
N ASP A 150 36.30 2.91 11.07
CA ASP A 150 34.88 2.93 10.65
C ASP A 150 34.65 4.40 10.27
N PRO A 151 34.09 4.69 9.07
CA PRO A 151 32.64 4.70 8.96
C PRO A 151 32.09 4.21 7.61
N ALA A 152 30.92 3.57 7.68
CA ALA A 152 29.81 3.73 6.73
C ALA A 152 30.03 3.33 5.27
N ASP A 153 29.83 2.03 4.97
CA ASP A 153 29.61 1.50 3.63
C ASP A 153 28.15 1.68 3.15
N GLU A 154 27.61 2.90 3.18
CA GLU A 154 26.36 3.24 2.47
C GLU A 154 26.61 4.12 1.22
N ASP A 155 27.85 4.57 0.98
CA ASP A 155 28.21 5.49 -0.13
C ASP A 155 28.93 4.80 -1.32
N GLU A 156 29.17 3.49 -1.30
CA GLU A 156 29.86 2.79 -2.41
C GLU A 156 28.96 2.38 -3.57
N GLU A 157 27.69 2.02 -3.33
CA GLU A 157 26.76 1.58 -4.39
C GLU A 157 26.41 2.68 -5.41
N ASP A 158 26.53 3.96 -5.03
CA ASP A 158 26.20 5.08 -5.91
C ASP A 158 27.36 5.45 -6.88
N LYS A 159 28.53 4.80 -6.77
CA LYS A 159 29.70 5.06 -7.62
C LYS A 159 29.74 4.21 -8.89
N GLU A 160 29.29 2.96 -8.84
CA GLU A 160 29.29 2.08 -10.02
C GLU A 160 27.98 2.25 -10.83
N LEU A 161 28.13 2.65 -12.10
CA LEU A 161 27.01 2.70 -13.03
C LEU A 161 26.67 1.25 -13.43
N THR A 162 25.61 0.68 -12.84
CA THR A 162 25.08 -0.65 -13.20
C THR A 162 23.82 -0.52 -14.07
N PHE A 163 23.46 -1.58 -14.81
CA PHE A 163 22.24 -1.56 -15.63
C PHE A 163 20.98 -1.38 -14.77
N ALA A 164 20.88 -2.07 -13.63
CA ALA A 164 19.76 -1.95 -12.71
C ALA A 164 19.63 -0.53 -12.12
N ASN A 165 20.75 0.08 -11.70
CA ASN A 165 20.76 1.45 -11.19
C ASN A 165 20.39 2.46 -12.29
N LEU A 166 20.79 2.21 -13.55
CA LEU A 166 20.40 3.03 -14.69
C LEU A 166 18.90 2.94 -14.99
N GLN A 167 18.30 1.74 -14.94
CA GLN A 167 16.85 1.55 -15.09
C GLN A 167 16.08 2.28 -13.98
N ALA A 168 16.47 2.07 -12.72
CA ALA A 168 15.90 2.77 -11.58
C ALA A 168 16.01 4.30 -11.76
N ASN A 169 17.16 4.79 -12.22
CA ASN A 169 17.38 6.21 -12.47
C ASN A 169 16.46 6.81 -13.55
N ILE A 170 16.11 6.06 -14.60
CA ILE A 170 15.15 6.50 -15.63
C ILE A 170 13.76 6.71 -15.02
N ILE A 171 13.32 5.78 -14.17
CA ILE A 171 12.01 5.86 -13.51
C ILE A 171 11.99 7.05 -12.55
N MET A 172 13.07 7.25 -11.79
CA MET A 172 13.20 8.41 -10.90
C MET A 172 13.21 9.72 -11.69
N ALA A 173 13.91 9.79 -12.82
CA ALA A 173 13.85 10.93 -13.73
C ALA A 173 12.41 11.20 -14.20
N TYR A 174 11.67 10.16 -14.60
CA TYR A 174 10.28 10.28 -15.04
C TYR A 174 9.35 10.77 -13.92
N LYS A 175 9.51 10.25 -12.70
CA LYS A 175 8.74 10.67 -11.52
C LYS A 175 9.03 12.11 -11.10
N TYR A 176 10.27 12.58 -11.29
CA TYR A 176 10.66 13.95 -10.95
C TYR A 176 10.49 14.94 -12.10
N ALA A 177 10.30 14.48 -13.33
CA ALA A 177 10.05 15.30 -14.50
C ALA A 177 8.79 16.16 -14.31
N ALA A 178 8.80 17.36 -14.87
CA ALA A 178 7.57 18.12 -15.05
C ALA A 178 6.70 17.39 -16.10
N GLU A 179 5.38 17.53 -16.01
CA GLU A 179 4.45 16.78 -16.86
C GLU A 179 4.70 17.00 -18.36
N ASP A 180 5.06 18.22 -18.75
CA ASP A 180 5.42 18.61 -20.12
C ASP A 180 6.78 18.09 -20.61
N THR A 181 7.61 17.57 -19.70
CA THR A 181 8.96 17.03 -20.00
C THR A 181 9.02 15.50 -20.00
N LYS A 182 7.98 14.82 -19.52
CA LYS A 182 7.93 13.35 -19.47
C LYS A 182 8.04 12.69 -20.84
N GLU A 183 7.33 13.22 -21.83
CA GLU A 183 7.39 12.70 -23.22
C GLU A 183 8.79 12.90 -23.81
N GLU A 184 9.42 14.05 -23.56
CA GLU A 184 10.79 14.32 -24.02
C GLU A 184 11.81 13.35 -23.40
N LEU A 185 11.66 13.01 -22.12
CA LEU A 185 12.50 12.03 -21.44
C LEU A 185 12.38 10.63 -22.06
N LEU A 186 11.14 10.18 -22.33
CA LEU A 186 10.90 8.87 -22.97
C LEU A 186 11.40 8.82 -24.42
N GLU A 187 11.51 9.98 -25.07
CA GLU A 187 12.08 10.12 -26.40
C GLU A 187 13.63 10.21 -26.41
N ASP A 188 14.29 10.31 -25.25
CA ASP A 188 15.75 10.36 -25.19
C ASP A 188 16.38 9.06 -25.75
N PRO A 189 17.40 9.16 -26.62
CA PRO A 189 18.03 8.00 -27.25
C PRO A 189 18.57 6.96 -26.26
N ILE A 190 19.15 7.40 -25.14
CA ILE A 190 19.69 6.47 -24.11
C ILE A 190 18.55 5.77 -23.39
N VAL A 191 17.46 6.48 -23.09
CA VAL A 191 16.27 5.88 -22.45
C VAL A 191 15.67 4.81 -23.36
N LYS A 192 15.51 5.10 -24.66
CA LYS A 192 15.03 4.13 -25.65
C LYS A 192 15.94 2.91 -25.78
N GLU A 193 17.25 3.12 -25.76
CA GLU A 193 18.22 2.03 -25.83
C GLU A 193 18.17 1.14 -24.59
N VAL A 194 18.06 1.72 -23.38
CA VAL A 194 17.88 0.95 -22.13
C VAL A 194 16.58 0.17 -22.14
N LEU A 195 15.46 0.76 -22.58
CA LEU A 195 14.17 0.06 -22.67
C LEU A 195 14.24 -1.13 -23.65
N GLU A 196 14.89 -0.96 -24.79
CA GLU A 196 15.07 -2.03 -25.77
C GLU A 196 15.98 -3.16 -25.25
N LEU A 197 17.07 -2.82 -24.55
CA LEU A 197 17.93 -3.81 -23.89
C LEU A 197 17.16 -4.54 -22.78
N SER A 198 16.37 -3.83 -21.98
CA SER A 198 15.53 -4.40 -20.92
C SER A 198 14.57 -5.44 -21.49
N ARG A 199 13.92 -5.13 -22.62
CA ARG A 199 13.07 -6.06 -23.37
C ARG A 199 13.84 -7.30 -23.82
N GLN A 200 15.03 -7.14 -24.39
CA GLN A 200 15.87 -8.25 -24.84
C GLN A 200 16.29 -9.16 -23.68
N TYR A 201 16.70 -8.58 -22.54
CA TYR A 201 17.01 -9.37 -21.33
C TYR A 201 15.78 -10.09 -20.81
N SER A 202 14.61 -9.44 -20.77
CA SER A 202 13.36 -10.09 -20.39
C SER A 202 13.03 -11.29 -21.29
N GLU A 203 13.20 -11.16 -22.60
CA GLU A 203 12.98 -12.26 -23.56
C GLU A 203 13.95 -13.43 -23.33
N ILE A 204 15.21 -13.15 -22.95
CA ILE A 204 16.21 -14.18 -22.61
C ILE A 204 15.82 -14.91 -21.32
N HIS A 205 15.46 -14.18 -20.26
CA HIS A 205 15.03 -14.78 -18.99
C HIS A 205 13.78 -15.64 -19.17
N GLU A 206 12.82 -15.18 -19.96
CA GLU A 206 11.62 -15.96 -20.27
C GLU A 206 11.95 -17.26 -21.01
N GLN A 207 12.88 -17.21 -21.97
CA GLN A 207 13.37 -18.41 -22.68
C GLN A 207 14.12 -19.41 -21.78
N ASN A 208 14.59 -18.97 -20.61
CA ASN A 208 15.23 -19.81 -19.61
C ASN A 208 14.27 -20.27 -18.49
N GLY A 209 13.03 -19.76 -18.46
CA GLY A 209 12.09 -20.02 -17.36
C GLY A 209 12.35 -19.19 -16.09
N GLU A 210 13.15 -18.13 -16.20
CA GLU A 210 13.52 -17.20 -15.13
C GLU A 210 12.44 -16.09 -15.03
N TRP A 211 11.22 -16.49 -14.66
CA TRP A 211 10.03 -15.63 -14.75
C TRP A 211 10.10 -14.34 -13.92
N ILE A 212 10.71 -14.41 -12.73
CA ILE A 212 10.83 -13.24 -11.85
C ILE A 212 11.83 -12.23 -12.41
N ASP A 213 12.94 -12.68 -12.99
CA ASP A 213 13.90 -11.82 -13.67
C ASP A 213 13.31 -11.20 -14.92
N ALA A 214 12.56 -11.98 -15.73
CA ALA A 214 11.85 -11.47 -16.89
C ALA A 214 10.85 -10.36 -16.52
N TYR A 215 10.07 -10.57 -15.45
CA TYR A 215 9.17 -9.56 -14.92
C TYR A 215 9.92 -8.33 -14.41
N ALA A 216 10.91 -8.55 -13.55
CA ALA A 216 11.62 -7.49 -12.85
C ALA A 216 12.42 -6.60 -13.79
N VAL A 217 13.10 -7.17 -14.80
CA VAL A 217 14.00 -6.42 -15.69
C VAL A 217 13.27 -5.54 -16.70
N TYR A 218 11.97 -5.73 -16.93
CA TYR A 218 11.25 -4.93 -17.92
C TYR A 218 9.83 -4.58 -17.47
N TYR A 219 8.96 -5.57 -17.28
CA TYR A 219 7.53 -5.34 -17.09
C TYR A 219 7.14 -4.73 -15.74
N TYR A 220 7.97 -4.84 -14.71
CA TYR A 220 7.66 -4.32 -13.38
C TYR A 220 7.44 -2.81 -13.36
N TRP A 221 8.17 -2.03 -14.18
CA TRP A 221 8.10 -0.57 -14.15
C TRP A 221 7.36 0.06 -15.33
N LEU A 222 7.03 -0.70 -16.38
CA LEU A 222 6.39 -0.16 -17.57
C LEU A 222 5.01 0.47 -17.31
N PRO A 223 4.15 -0.06 -16.40
CA PRO A 223 2.89 0.60 -16.09
C PRO A 223 3.06 2.02 -15.51
N GLU A 224 4.20 2.32 -14.89
CA GLU A 224 4.51 3.65 -14.38
C GLU A 224 4.91 4.61 -15.51
N LEU A 225 5.72 4.13 -16.46
CA LEU A 225 6.20 4.93 -17.60
C LEU A 225 5.15 5.09 -18.70
N PHE A 226 4.29 4.08 -18.86
CA PHE A 226 3.28 3.97 -19.91
C PHE A 226 1.91 3.58 -19.30
N PRO A 227 1.30 4.45 -18.48
CA PRO A 227 0.06 4.14 -17.76
C PRO A 227 -1.16 3.92 -18.68
N ASP A 228 -1.08 4.34 -19.94
CA ASP A 228 -2.14 4.15 -20.93
C ASP A 228 -2.00 2.85 -21.75
N GLU A 229 -0.91 2.08 -21.55
CA GLU A 229 -0.64 0.82 -22.26
C GLU A 229 -0.95 -0.41 -21.38
N GLU A 230 -2.24 -0.76 -21.25
CA GLU A 230 -2.75 -1.87 -20.41
C GLU A 230 -2.03 -3.21 -20.66
N GLN A 231 -1.54 -3.44 -21.89
CA GLN A 231 -0.80 -4.66 -22.27
C GLN A 231 0.44 -4.94 -21.41
N TYR A 232 1.12 -3.90 -20.89
CA TYR A 232 2.29 -4.09 -20.03
C TYR A 232 1.90 -4.61 -18.66
N GLU A 233 0.78 -4.13 -18.12
CA GLU A 233 0.26 -4.60 -16.85
C GLU A 233 -0.24 -6.04 -16.97
N GLU A 234 -1.00 -6.36 -18.01
CA GLU A 234 -1.53 -7.71 -18.25
C GLU A 234 -0.41 -8.75 -18.39
N TYR A 235 0.62 -8.47 -19.21
CA TYR A 235 1.72 -9.41 -19.41
C TYR A 235 2.66 -9.47 -18.20
N GLY A 236 2.86 -8.34 -17.51
CA GLY A 236 3.59 -8.31 -16.25
C GLY A 236 2.92 -9.18 -15.17
N GLU A 237 1.58 -9.14 -15.09
CA GLU A 237 0.82 -10.00 -14.19
C GLU A 237 0.99 -11.48 -14.55
N GLU A 238 1.00 -11.82 -15.84
CA GLU A 238 1.27 -13.19 -16.31
C GLU A 238 2.65 -13.70 -15.86
N LEU A 239 3.72 -12.92 -16.06
CA LEU A 239 5.07 -13.31 -15.64
C LEU A 239 5.20 -13.44 -14.11
N SER A 240 4.64 -12.48 -13.36
CA SER A 240 4.58 -12.53 -11.90
C SER A 240 3.82 -13.77 -11.41
N ASN A 241 2.73 -14.12 -12.10
CA ASN A 241 1.95 -15.31 -11.83
C ASN A 241 2.72 -16.61 -12.12
N LYS A 242 3.52 -16.68 -13.17
CA LYS A 242 4.43 -17.82 -13.45
C LYS A 242 5.53 -17.93 -12.39
N ALA A 243 6.12 -16.80 -11.97
CA ALA A 243 7.11 -16.76 -10.89
C ALA A 243 6.55 -17.28 -9.56
N LEU A 244 5.32 -16.87 -9.20
CA LEU A 244 4.63 -17.36 -8.02
C LEU A 244 4.36 -18.87 -8.10
N ILE A 245 3.89 -19.38 -9.25
CA ILE A 245 3.69 -20.82 -9.45
C ILE A 245 5.00 -21.58 -9.26
N SER A 246 6.08 -21.14 -9.90
CA SER A 246 7.40 -21.76 -9.75
C SER A 246 7.81 -21.84 -8.28
N THR A 247 7.73 -20.71 -7.56
CA THR A 247 8.05 -20.62 -6.12
C THR A 247 7.21 -21.60 -5.28
N LEU A 248 5.90 -21.69 -5.54
CA LEU A 248 4.98 -22.55 -4.78
C LEU A 248 5.13 -24.05 -5.11
N LEU A 249 5.94 -24.42 -6.10
CA LEU A 249 6.28 -25.80 -6.40
C LEU A 249 7.58 -26.26 -5.72
N LYS A 250 8.40 -25.32 -5.25
CA LYS A 250 9.64 -25.57 -4.52
C LYS A 250 9.38 -25.84 -3.04
N ASP A 251 10.27 -26.63 -2.44
CA ASP A 251 10.35 -26.83 -0.99
C ASP A 251 11.10 -25.65 -0.35
N THR A 252 10.77 -25.33 0.89
CA THR A 252 11.45 -24.31 1.69
C THR A 252 11.98 -24.93 2.99
N PRO A 253 12.96 -24.31 3.68
CA PRO A 253 13.44 -24.83 4.95
C PRO A 253 12.38 -25.00 6.06
N CYS A 254 11.20 -24.37 5.93
CA CYS A 254 10.13 -24.45 6.92
C CYS A 254 8.87 -25.16 6.44
N GLU A 255 8.80 -25.55 5.17
CA GLU A 255 7.61 -26.14 4.57
C GLU A 255 7.96 -26.87 3.27
N THR A 256 7.50 -28.12 3.18
CA THR A 256 7.55 -28.91 1.95
C THR A 256 6.29 -28.73 1.10
N ARG A 257 6.41 -28.94 -0.21
CA ARG A 257 5.29 -29.01 -1.15
C ARG A 257 4.27 -30.06 -0.74
N GLU A 258 4.71 -31.22 -0.24
CA GLU A 258 3.78 -32.28 0.19
C GLU A 258 2.86 -31.79 1.32
N GLU A 259 3.43 -31.07 2.30
CA GLU A 259 2.65 -30.43 3.37
C GLU A 259 1.68 -29.37 2.80
N ARG A 260 2.14 -28.51 1.89
CA ARG A 260 1.38 -27.42 1.26
C ARG A 260 0.17 -27.88 0.45
N TYR A 261 0.17 -29.09 -0.08
CA TYR A 261 -0.97 -29.59 -0.87
C TYR A 261 -1.74 -30.70 -0.15
N SER A 262 -1.38 -30.99 1.09
CA SER A 262 -1.99 -32.05 1.89
C SER A 262 -3.46 -31.77 2.18
N GLY A 263 -4.29 -32.80 1.98
CA GLY A 263 -5.72 -32.76 2.26
C GLY A 263 -6.58 -31.98 1.26
N ILE A 264 -6.01 -31.39 0.19
CA ILE A 264 -6.79 -30.68 -0.84
C ILE A 264 -7.61 -31.67 -1.67
N GLU A 265 -8.92 -31.43 -1.77
CA GLU A 265 -9.87 -32.29 -2.50
C GLU A 265 -10.76 -31.49 -3.48
N PRO A 266 -11.17 -32.07 -4.64
CA PRO A 266 -12.03 -31.40 -5.60
C PRO A 266 -13.36 -30.90 -5.01
N ALA A 267 -13.88 -31.61 -4.00
CA ALA A 267 -15.14 -31.27 -3.34
C ALA A 267 -15.11 -29.89 -2.67
N MET A 268 -13.93 -29.41 -2.25
CA MET A 268 -13.76 -28.12 -1.58
C MET A 268 -14.11 -26.97 -2.52
N PHE A 269 -13.56 -26.97 -3.73
CA PHE A 269 -13.91 -25.99 -4.77
C PHE A 269 -15.40 -26.02 -5.12
N VAL A 270 -15.95 -27.21 -5.40
CA VAL A 270 -17.36 -27.37 -5.81
C VAL A 270 -18.31 -26.81 -4.75
N ARG A 271 -18.04 -27.07 -3.47
CA ARG A 271 -18.86 -26.56 -2.37
C ARG A 271 -18.62 -25.07 -2.13
N ALA A 272 -17.39 -24.56 -2.29
CA ALA A 272 -17.10 -23.14 -2.16
C ALA A 272 -17.88 -22.31 -3.18
N VAL A 273 -17.83 -22.68 -4.47
CA VAL A 273 -18.57 -21.98 -5.54
C VAL A 273 -20.08 -22.04 -5.30
N LYS A 274 -20.62 -23.19 -4.89
CA LYS A 274 -22.05 -23.33 -4.54
C LYS A 274 -22.46 -22.46 -3.34
N ALA A 275 -21.57 -22.34 -2.34
CA ALA A 275 -21.82 -21.45 -1.21
C ALA A 275 -21.86 -20.00 -1.70
N LEU A 276 -20.80 -19.55 -2.40
CA LEU A 276 -20.67 -18.19 -2.92
C LEU A 276 -21.86 -17.79 -3.80
N GLU A 277 -22.40 -18.70 -4.62
CA GLU A 277 -23.60 -18.44 -5.42
C GLU A 277 -24.76 -17.90 -4.56
N GLN A 278 -24.90 -18.40 -3.34
CA GLN A 278 -25.96 -18.04 -2.41
C GLN A 278 -25.63 -16.80 -1.54
N VAL A 279 -24.36 -16.63 -1.15
CA VAL A 279 -23.99 -15.64 -0.11
C VAL A 279 -23.07 -14.50 -0.55
N TYR A 280 -22.43 -14.59 -1.71
CA TYR A 280 -21.48 -13.56 -2.17
C TYR A 280 -22.17 -12.22 -2.42
N ILE A 281 -21.48 -11.10 -2.20
CA ILE A 281 -22.09 -9.76 -2.19
C ILE A 281 -22.70 -9.35 -3.54
N THR A 282 -22.12 -9.77 -4.66
CA THR A 282 -22.58 -9.44 -6.02
C THR A 282 -22.93 -10.72 -6.80
N THR A 283 -23.47 -10.57 -8.00
CA THR A 283 -23.60 -11.69 -8.95
C THR A 283 -22.23 -12.01 -9.53
N MET A 284 -21.84 -13.29 -9.51
CA MET A 284 -20.54 -13.74 -10.02
C MET A 284 -20.58 -13.99 -11.52
N ASP A 285 -19.49 -13.69 -12.22
CA ASP A 285 -19.26 -14.12 -13.60
C ASP A 285 -18.53 -15.47 -13.59
N PHE A 286 -19.32 -16.55 -13.55
CA PHE A 286 -18.77 -17.91 -13.56
C PHE A 286 -17.94 -18.23 -14.80
N ARG A 287 -18.18 -17.55 -15.93
CA ARG A 287 -17.40 -17.76 -17.16
C ARG A 287 -16.02 -17.18 -17.01
N GLU A 288 -15.91 -15.93 -16.56
CA GLU A 288 -14.64 -15.27 -16.28
C GLU A 288 -13.82 -16.10 -15.27
N MET A 289 -14.45 -16.54 -14.17
CA MET A 289 -13.79 -17.39 -13.18
C MET A 289 -13.24 -18.70 -13.80
N ALA A 290 -14.02 -19.34 -14.68
CA ALA A 290 -13.58 -20.57 -15.35
C ALA A 290 -12.42 -20.31 -16.32
N VAL A 291 -12.47 -19.23 -17.09
CA VAL A 291 -11.39 -18.82 -18.02
C VAL A 291 -10.12 -18.54 -17.24
N LYS A 292 -10.17 -17.73 -16.18
CA LYS A 292 -8.99 -17.43 -15.34
C LYS A 292 -8.44 -18.66 -14.63
N GLY A 293 -9.31 -19.58 -14.20
CA GLY A 293 -8.89 -20.89 -13.69
C GLY A 293 -8.12 -21.72 -14.73
N ILE A 294 -8.58 -21.75 -15.98
CA ILE A 294 -7.90 -22.46 -17.08
C ILE A 294 -6.58 -21.78 -17.44
N GLU A 295 -6.55 -20.45 -17.55
CA GLU A 295 -5.33 -19.66 -17.81
C GLU A 295 -4.24 -19.96 -16.77
N ARG A 296 -4.61 -20.04 -15.49
CA ARG A 296 -3.65 -20.42 -14.44
C ARG A 296 -3.13 -21.84 -14.61
N CYS A 297 -3.96 -22.79 -15.04
CA CYS A 297 -3.50 -24.14 -15.37
C CYS A 297 -2.57 -24.17 -16.60
N LYS A 298 -2.77 -23.28 -17.57
CA LYS A 298 -1.85 -23.13 -18.71
C LYS A 298 -0.49 -22.60 -18.26
N MET A 299 -0.47 -21.56 -17.42
CA MET A 299 0.77 -21.05 -16.80
C MET A 299 1.49 -22.14 -15.99
N LEU A 300 0.75 -22.97 -15.26
CA LEU A 300 1.33 -24.14 -14.56
C LEU A 300 1.97 -25.13 -15.54
N ALA A 301 1.32 -25.42 -16.67
CA ALA A 301 1.89 -26.29 -17.70
C ALA A 301 3.18 -25.70 -18.29
N GLU A 302 3.20 -24.39 -18.53
CA GLU A 302 4.38 -23.67 -19.03
C GLU A 302 5.54 -23.72 -18.04
N VAL A 303 5.30 -23.40 -16.77
CA VAL A 303 6.32 -23.49 -15.70
C VAL A 303 6.92 -24.90 -15.62
N LEU A 304 6.09 -25.94 -15.64
CA LEU A 304 6.54 -27.33 -15.58
C LEU A 304 7.24 -27.83 -16.86
N ASN A 305 7.19 -27.08 -17.95
CA ASN A 305 7.89 -27.42 -19.19
C ASN A 305 9.40 -27.08 -19.12
N PHE A 306 9.80 -26.26 -18.15
CA PHE A 306 11.19 -25.94 -17.84
C PHE A 306 11.76 -26.91 -16.80
N GLU A 307 13.06 -27.15 -16.88
CA GLU A 307 13.78 -27.97 -15.91
C GLU A 307 14.28 -27.08 -14.77
N ASP A 308 13.89 -27.41 -13.54
CA ASP A 308 14.31 -26.74 -12.32
C ASP A 308 14.63 -27.81 -11.27
N GLU A 309 15.87 -27.83 -10.76
CA GLU A 309 16.37 -28.87 -9.84
C GLU A 309 15.63 -28.87 -8.50
N ASP A 310 15.06 -27.73 -8.09
CA ASP A 310 14.29 -27.59 -6.84
C ASP A 310 12.84 -28.07 -6.99
N ILE A 311 12.36 -28.22 -8.24
CA ILE A 311 11.01 -28.69 -8.53
C ILE A 311 11.03 -30.21 -8.73
N THR A 312 10.61 -30.95 -7.71
CA THR A 312 10.63 -32.42 -7.73
C THR A 312 9.57 -33.08 -8.62
N ILE A 313 8.74 -32.30 -9.32
CA ILE A 313 7.73 -32.81 -10.26
C ILE A 313 8.39 -33.00 -11.63
N SER A 314 8.73 -34.25 -11.99
CA SER A 314 9.23 -34.58 -13.33
C SER A 314 8.13 -35.19 -14.18
N ILE A 315 7.77 -34.53 -15.29
CA ILE A 315 6.74 -34.96 -16.23
C ILE A 315 7.31 -34.90 -17.65
N ASP A 316 6.91 -35.86 -18.50
CA ASP A 316 7.28 -35.88 -19.90
C ASP A 316 6.75 -34.63 -20.64
N LYS A 317 7.63 -33.88 -21.30
CA LYS A 317 7.28 -32.63 -22.02
C LYS A 317 6.17 -32.84 -23.06
N ALA A 318 6.10 -34.02 -23.69
CA ALA A 318 5.02 -34.33 -24.63
C ALA A 318 3.67 -34.60 -23.92
N GLN A 319 3.66 -35.08 -22.68
CA GLN A 319 2.46 -35.14 -21.84
C GLN A 319 1.97 -33.75 -21.43
N ILE A 320 2.87 -32.85 -21.04
CA ILE A 320 2.54 -31.44 -20.74
C ILE A 320 1.95 -30.77 -21.98
N ALA A 321 2.61 -30.87 -23.15
CA ALA A 321 2.11 -30.29 -24.39
C ALA A 321 0.71 -30.81 -24.78
N ARG A 322 0.45 -32.11 -24.57
CA ARG A 322 -0.91 -32.67 -24.77
C ARG A 322 -1.93 -32.05 -23.81
N TRP A 323 -1.56 -31.83 -22.55
CA TRP A 323 -2.45 -31.19 -21.59
C TRP A 323 -2.75 -29.73 -21.97
N SER A 324 -1.74 -28.95 -22.36
CA SER A 324 -1.92 -27.57 -22.81
C SER A 324 -2.90 -27.45 -23.98
N VAL A 325 -2.77 -28.33 -25.00
CA VAL A 325 -3.74 -28.37 -26.12
C VAL A 325 -5.16 -28.65 -25.64
N ARG A 326 -5.33 -29.57 -24.67
CA ARG A 326 -6.66 -29.83 -24.08
C ARG A 326 -7.20 -28.65 -23.28
N LEU A 327 -6.34 -27.93 -22.55
CA LEU A 327 -6.74 -26.70 -21.84
C LEU A 327 -7.22 -25.63 -22.82
N ASP A 328 -6.55 -25.48 -23.97
CA ASP A 328 -7.01 -24.58 -25.04
C ASP A 328 -8.35 -25.01 -25.64
N GLU A 329 -8.57 -26.32 -25.87
CA GLU A 329 -9.86 -26.85 -26.31
C GLU A 329 -10.97 -26.52 -25.31
N ILE A 330 -10.73 -26.73 -24.01
CA ILE A 330 -11.69 -26.42 -22.94
C ILE A 330 -11.96 -24.91 -22.85
N SER A 331 -10.92 -24.07 -22.93
CA SER A 331 -11.06 -22.61 -22.91
C SER A 331 -11.88 -22.11 -24.11
N ASN A 332 -11.62 -22.63 -25.31
CA ASN A 332 -12.39 -22.32 -26.51
C ASN A 332 -13.86 -22.77 -26.41
N GLU A 333 -14.11 -23.94 -25.80
CA GLU A 333 -15.47 -24.39 -25.50
C GLU A 333 -16.18 -23.37 -24.59
N VAL A 334 -15.56 -23.01 -23.45
CA VAL A 334 -16.12 -22.03 -22.50
C VAL A 334 -16.39 -20.69 -23.18
N ASN A 335 -15.49 -20.19 -24.01
CA ASN A 335 -15.65 -18.90 -24.68
C ASN A 335 -16.70 -18.92 -25.82
N SER A 336 -16.90 -20.07 -26.47
CA SER A 336 -17.85 -20.19 -27.60
C SER A 336 -19.31 -20.42 -27.18
N LEU A 337 -19.58 -20.74 -25.91
CA LEU A 337 -20.93 -21.01 -25.41
C LEU A 337 -21.84 -19.77 -25.51
N GLN A 338 -22.88 -19.86 -26.34
CA GLN A 338 -23.85 -18.78 -26.58
C GLN A 338 -24.94 -18.64 -25.48
N PHE A 339 -25.02 -19.58 -24.55
CA PHE A 339 -26.03 -19.60 -23.47
C PHE A 339 -25.45 -19.10 -22.13
N SER A 340 -26.32 -18.89 -21.13
CA SER A 340 -25.92 -18.52 -19.78
C SER A 340 -24.95 -19.55 -19.19
N TYR A 341 -23.80 -19.09 -18.71
CA TYR A 341 -22.79 -19.91 -18.06
C TYR A 341 -22.99 -19.81 -16.55
N ASP A 342 -23.51 -20.88 -15.93
CA ASP A 342 -23.92 -20.89 -14.52
C ASP A 342 -22.93 -21.67 -13.63
N CYS A 343 -23.27 -21.80 -12.34
CA CYS A 343 -22.47 -22.53 -11.38
C CYS A 343 -22.21 -23.99 -11.80
N ASN A 344 -23.19 -24.67 -12.42
CA ASN A 344 -23.02 -26.06 -12.84
C ASN A 344 -22.07 -26.16 -14.05
N SER A 345 -22.17 -25.24 -15.00
CA SER A 345 -21.23 -25.16 -16.13
C SER A 345 -19.78 -24.98 -15.65
N MET A 346 -19.57 -24.13 -14.63
CA MET A 346 -18.24 -23.94 -14.03
C MET A 346 -17.72 -25.23 -13.37
N ILE A 347 -18.57 -25.93 -12.62
CA ILE A 347 -18.22 -27.21 -11.99
C ILE A 347 -17.88 -28.27 -13.04
N GLU A 348 -18.62 -28.32 -14.15
CA GLU A 348 -18.34 -29.21 -15.28
C GLU A 348 -16.97 -28.90 -15.91
N THR A 349 -16.69 -27.63 -16.18
CA THR A 349 -15.39 -27.19 -16.72
C THR A 349 -14.24 -27.54 -15.79
N PHE A 350 -14.39 -27.32 -14.48
CA PHE A 350 -13.39 -27.76 -13.50
C PHE A 350 -13.15 -29.27 -13.56
N GLY A 351 -14.22 -30.07 -13.67
CA GLY A 351 -14.13 -31.52 -13.87
C GLY A 351 -13.36 -31.90 -15.13
N LYS A 352 -13.64 -31.24 -16.26
CA LYS A 352 -12.93 -31.45 -17.54
C LYS A 352 -11.43 -31.14 -17.43
N VAL A 353 -11.05 -30.09 -16.72
CA VAL A 353 -9.63 -29.74 -16.47
C VAL A 353 -8.92 -30.85 -15.69
N LEU A 354 -9.54 -31.35 -14.62
CA LEU A 354 -8.98 -32.44 -13.80
C LEU A 354 -8.87 -33.75 -14.58
N GLU A 355 -9.92 -34.12 -15.32
CA GLU A 355 -9.93 -35.33 -16.15
C GLU A 355 -8.87 -35.24 -17.26
N SER A 356 -8.75 -34.09 -17.91
CA SER A 356 -7.73 -33.83 -18.92
C SER A 356 -6.32 -34.03 -18.36
N ASN A 357 -6.02 -33.48 -17.18
CA ASN A 357 -4.73 -33.69 -16.50
C ASN A 357 -4.47 -35.18 -16.23
N MET A 358 -5.45 -35.91 -15.68
CA MET A 358 -5.33 -37.34 -15.38
C MET A 358 -5.02 -38.19 -16.64
N GLN A 359 -5.55 -37.80 -17.80
CA GLN A 359 -5.34 -38.49 -19.07
C GLN A 359 -4.03 -38.09 -19.78
N THR A 360 -3.36 -37.02 -19.34
CA THR A 360 -2.22 -36.43 -20.05
C THR A 360 -1.00 -36.23 -19.14
N ALA A 361 -0.85 -35.05 -18.52
CA ALA A 361 0.32 -34.63 -17.75
C ALA A 361 0.47 -35.33 -16.39
N GLN A 362 -0.63 -35.83 -15.80
CA GLN A 362 -0.61 -36.51 -14.50
C GLN A 362 0.06 -35.70 -13.39
N ILE A 363 -0.04 -34.37 -13.45
CA ILE A 363 0.39 -33.48 -12.36
C ILE A 363 -0.38 -33.88 -11.09
N PRO A 364 0.25 -33.88 -9.89
CA PRO A 364 -0.45 -34.10 -8.64
C PRO A 364 -1.75 -33.30 -8.59
N GLN A 365 -2.87 -34.00 -8.44
CA GLN A 365 -4.20 -33.41 -8.65
C GLN A 365 -4.46 -32.22 -7.73
N GLN A 366 -3.91 -32.25 -6.51
CA GLN A 366 -3.99 -31.20 -5.50
C GLN A 366 -3.40 -29.88 -5.98
N VAL A 367 -2.30 -29.91 -6.74
CA VAL A 367 -1.68 -28.72 -7.33
C VAL A 367 -2.64 -28.10 -8.35
N VAL A 368 -3.20 -28.90 -9.25
CA VAL A 368 -4.15 -28.43 -10.27
C VAL A 368 -5.41 -27.84 -9.62
N ILE A 369 -5.95 -28.50 -8.58
CA ILE A 369 -7.11 -28.01 -7.80
C ILE A 369 -6.80 -26.65 -7.20
N ALA A 370 -5.66 -26.51 -6.52
CA ALA A 370 -5.28 -25.28 -5.83
C ALA A 370 -5.10 -24.12 -6.81
N ARG A 371 -4.28 -24.32 -7.86
CA ARG A 371 -4.00 -23.30 -8.88
C ARG A 371 -5.27 -22.85 -9.59
N PHE A 372 -6.14 -23.79 -10.01
CA PHE A 372 -7.42 -23.44 -10.64
C PHE A 372 -8.32 -22.65 -9.68
N THR A 373 -8.45 -23.12 -8.44
CA THR A 373 -9.35 -22.53 -7.44
C THR A 373 -8.94 -21.10 -7.08
N GLU A 374 -7.66 -20.87 -6.81
CA GLU A 374 -7.14 -19.56 -6.44
C GLU A 374 -7.36 -18.54 -7.56
N ALA A 375 -7.05 -18.89 -8.81
CA ALA A 375 -7.27 -18.00 -9.95
C ALA A 375 -8.76 -17.75 -10.22
N ALA A 376 -9.61 -18.77 -10.07
CA ALA A 376 -11.05 -18.62 -10.23
C ALA A 376 -11.67 -17.72 -9.16
N LEU A 377 -11.21 -17.79 -7.90
CA LEU A 377 -11.73 -16.95 -6.82
C LEU A 377 -11.18 -15.52 -6.86
N ASN A 378 -9.94 -15.32 -7.31
CA ASN A 378 -9.32 -14.00 -7.42
C ASN A 378 -10.04 -13.05 -8.40
N THR A 379 -10.85 -13.57 -9.34
CA THR A 379 -11.65 -12.72 -10.24
C THR A 379 -12.76 -11.96 -9.50
N LEU A 380 -13.17 -12.49 -8.33
CA LEU A 380 -14.22 -11.90 -7.50
C LEU A 380 -13.71 -10.66 -6.77
N ASP A 381 -12.66 -10.84 -5.98
CA ASP A 381 -11.85 -9.82 -5.31
C ASP A 381 -10.61 -10.49 -4.69
N PRO A 382 -9.56 -9.75 -4.30
CA PRO A 382 -8.37 -10.34 -3.68
C PRO A 382 -8.57 -10.74 -2.20
N TYR A 383 -9.77 -10.61 -1.66
CA TYR A 383 -10.08 -10.95 -0.27
C TYR A 383 -10.81 -12.28 -0.12
N THR A 384 -11.31 -12.82 -1.23
CA THR A 384 -12.08 -14.05 -1.32
C THR A 384 -11.14 -15.21 -1.66
N THR A 385 -10.93 -16.09 -0.68
CA THR A 385 -9.99 -17.18 -0.80
C THR A 385 -10.51 -18.43 -0.10
N LEU A 386 -10.08 -19.58 -0.61
CA LEU A 386 -10.26 -20.86 0.05
C LEU A 386 -8.99 -21.15 0.85
N VAL A 387 -9.10 -21.06 2.18
CA VAL A 387 -8.02 -21.38 3.10
C VAL A 387 -7.88 -22.90 3.15
N TRP A 388 -6.74 -23.40 2.69
CA TRP A 388 -6.50 -24.83 2.56
C TRP A 388 -6.32 -25.50 3.93
N PRO A 389 -6.54 -26.82 4.07
CA PRO A 389 -6.54 -27.50 5.37
C PRO A 389 -5.26 -27.30 6.19
N TRP A 390 -4.11 -27.25 5.52
CA TRP A 390 -2.81 -27.02 6.15
C TRP A 390 -2.64 -25.58 6.66
N GLU A 391 -3.30 -24.59 6.02
CA GLU A 391 -3.23 -23.17 6.37
C GLU A 391 -4.18 -22.79 7.51
N VAL A 392 -5.26 -23.55 7.72
CA VAL A 392 -6.36 -23.12 8.62
C VAL A 392 -5.87 -22.79 10.02
N GLN A 393 -4.93 -23.56 10.58
CA GLN A 393 -4.40 -23.26 11.90
C GLN A 393 -3.64 -21.92 11.93
N GLU A 394 -2.85 -21.63 10.91
CA GLU A 394 -2.10 -20.38 10.79
C GLU A 394 -3.03 -19.20 10.50
N PHE A 395 -3.97 -19.38 9.58
CA PHE A 395 -5.01 -18.42 9.26
C PHE A 395 -5.82 -18.01 10.50
N GLN A 396 -6.28 -18.98 11.29
CA GLN A 396 -7.00 -18.70 12.55
C GLN A 396 -6.14 -17.95 13.57
N LYS A 397 -4.84 -18.27 13.68
CA LYS A 397 -3.91 -17.51 14.54
C LYS A 397 -3.82 -16.05 14.09
N ASN A 398 -3.58 -15.82 12.80
CA ASN A 398 -3.45 -14.49 12.21
C ASN A 398 -4.72 -13.66 12.38
N MET A 399 -5.90 -14.28 12.34
CA MET A 399 -7.17 -13.59 12.58
C MET A 399 -7.37 -13.08 14.00
N THR A 400 -6.91 -13.83 15.00
CA THR A 400 -7.08 -13.42 16.41
C THR A 400 -6.17 -12.27 16.80
N GLN A 401 -5.17 -11.93 15.97
CA GLN A 401 -4.15 -10.91 16.24
C GLN A 401 -3.45 -11.11 17.60
N LYS A 402 -3.54 -12.33 18.17
CA LYS A 402 -2.87 -12.74 19.40
C LYS A 402 -1.63 -13.53 19.01
N PHE A 403 -0.52 -12.83 18.94
CA PHE A 403 0.76 -13.44 18.60
C PHE A 403 1.43 -13.96 19.88
N SER A 404 2.01 -15.15 19.80
CA SER A 404 2.88 -15.67 20.84
C SER A 404 4.29 -15.80 20.29
N GLY A 405 5.21 -15.06 20.88
CA GLY A 405 6.57 -14.89 20.39
C GLY A 405 7.43 -14.19 21.42
N ILE A 406 8.46 -13.48 20.95
CA ILE A 406 9.45 -12.84 21.82
C ILE A 406 9.30 -11.30 21.87
N GLY A 407 8.62 -10.68 20.90
CA GLY A 407 8.39 -9.24 20.86
C GLY A 407 9.52 -8.43 20.21
N VAL A 408 9.89 -8.76 18.97
CA VAL A 408 10.88 -8.04 18.16
C VAL A 408 10.30 -7.67 16.81
N GLU A 409 10.72 -6.54 16.26
CA GLU A 409 10.52 -6.16 14.87
C GLU A 409 11.80 -6.50 14.09
N ILE A 410 11.68 -7.24 12.99
CA ILE A 410 12.82 -7.70 12.18
C ILE A 410 12.67 -7.28 10.71
N SER A 411 13.80 -7.16 10.01
CA SER A 411 13.84 -7.04 8.55
C SER A 411 14.98 -7.88 7.96
N MET A 412 15.00 -7.97 6.64
CA MET A 412 16.14 -8.47 5.90
C MET A 412 17.10 -7.30 5.64
N ASP A 413 18.38 -7.49 5.93
CA ASP A 413 19.47 -6.56 5.63
C ASP A 413 20.63 -7.38 5.07
N THR A 414 21.05 -7.10 3.83
CA THR A 414 22.14 -7.82 3.12
C THR A 414 22.03 -9.36 3.19
N GLY A 415 20.80 -9.89 3.15
CA GLY A 415 20.53 -11.33 3.24
C GLY A 415 20.60 -11.93 4.65
N LYS A 416 20.83 -11.11 5.68
CA LYS A 416 20.76 -11.47 7.10
C LYS A 416 19.50 -10.89 7.74
N ILE A 417 19.03 -11.55 8.79
CA ILE A 417 17.87 -11.08 9.56
C ILE A 417 18.35 -10.10 10.63
N LYS A 418 17.91 -8.84 10.54
CA LYS A 418 18.27 -7.76 11.46
C LYS A 418 17.13 -7.43 12.41
N ILE A 419 17.46 -7.14 13.67
CA ILE A 419 16.53 -6.61 14.67
C ILE A 419 16.43 -5.10 14.47
N ASN A 420 15.25 -4.61 14.08
CA ASN A 420 15.00 -3.19 13.90
C ASN A 420 14.65 -2.49 15.21
N SER A 421 13.81 -3.12 16.03
CA SER A 421 13.36 -2.56 17.29
C SER A 421 12.83 -3.66 18.21
N LEU A 422 12.83 -3.37 19.51
CA LEU A 422 12.24 -4.21 20.54
C LEU A 422 10.86 -3.67 20.92
N ILE A 423 9.93 -4.56 21.25
CA ILE A 423 8.62 -4.16 21.75
C ILE A 423 8.69 -4.01 23.29
N PRO A 424 8.25 -2.89 23.89
CA PRO A 424 8.24 -2.73 25.35
C PRO A 424 7.46 -3.82 26.05
N ASP A 425 7.84 -4.14 27.29
CA ASP A 425 7.19 -5.14 28.16
C ASP A 425 7.12 -6.56 27.59
N THR A 426 7.94 -6.87 26.59
CA THR A 426 8.03 -8.21 25.99
C THR A 426 9.25 -9.01 26.46
N PRO A 427 9.26 -10.35 26.29
CA PRO A 427 10.42 -11.17 26.65
C PRO A 427 11.75 -10.70 26.06
N ALA A 428 11.79 -10.30 24.79
CA ALA A 428 12.99 -9.86 24.10
C ALA A 428 13.61 -8.61 24.77
N TYR A 429 12.77 -7.68 25.22
CA TYR A 429 13.21 -6.46 25.89
C TYR A 429 14.05 -6.72 27.16
N ALA A 430 13.86 -7.87 27.80
CA ALA A 430 14.58 -8.24 29.03
C ALA A 430 15.86 -9.08 28.79
N THR A 431 16.24 -9.36 27.55
CA THR A 431 17.25 -10.38 27.22
C THR A 431 18.60 -9.84 26.74
N GLY A 432 18.77 -8.51 26.73
CA GLY A 432 20.01 -7.87 26.30
C GLY A 432 20.21 -7.84 24.78
N LEU A 433 19.21 -8.25 24.01
CA LEU A 433 19.07 -7.91 22.58
C LEU A 433 19.03 -6.39 22.42
N ASP A 434 19.46 -5.91 21.26
CA ASP A 434 19.33 -4.50 20.90
C ASP A 434 18.97 -4.31 19.43
N ALA A 435 18.52 -3.10 19.10
CA ALA A 435 18.35 -2.71 17.70
C ALA A 435 19.72 -2.72 16.98
N GLY A 436 19.74 -3.24 15.76
CA GLY A 436 20.95 -3.41 14.94
C GLY A 436 21.62 -4.79 15.07
N ASP A 437 21.22 -5.63 16.03
CA ASP A 437 21.69 -7.02 16.14
C ASP A 437 21.21 -7.90 14.96
N TYR A 438 22.02 -8.88 14.55
CA TYR A 438 21.65 -9.86 13.52
C TYR A 438 21.33 -11.23 14.11
N ILE A 439 20.20 -11.83 13.72
CA ILE A 439 19.81 -13.20 14.06
C ILE A 439 20.43 -14.14 13.01
N VAL A 440 21.50 -14.85 13.38
CA VAL A 440 22.23 -15.75 12.48
C VAL A 440 21.81 -17.22 12.62
N LYS A 441 21.19 -17.60 13.74
CA LYS A 441 20.55 -18.91 13.92
C LYS A 441 19.29 -18.83 14.78
N ILE A 442 18.34 -19.74 14.52
CA ILE A 442 17.14 -19.95 15.34
C ILE A 442 17.04 -21.43 15.70
N ASN A 443 17.08 -21.75 17.00
CA ASN A 443 17.14 -23.10 17.55
C ASN A 443 18.28 -23.97 16.97
N GLY A 444 19.41 -23.33 16.64
CA GLY A 444 20.57 -24.00 16.05
C GLY A 444 20.57 -24.06 14.52
N GLU A 445 19.43 -23.84 13.87
CA GLU A 445 19.30 -23.78 12.42
C GLU A 445 19.78 -22.43 11.89
N THR A 446 20.58 -22.43 10.81
CA THR A 446 21.07 -21.21 10.18
C THR A 446 19.92 -20.39 9.60
N THR A 447 19.97 -19.07 9.77
CA THR A 447 19.03 -18.15 9.09
C THR A 447 19.44 -17.80 7.67
N GLU A 448 20.60 -18.30 7.23
CA GLU A 448 21.05 -18.18 5.85
C GLU A 448 20.01 -18.78 4.89
N ASN A 449 19.60 -18.01 3.89
CA ASN A 449 18.52 -18.33 2.95
C ASN A 449 17.13 -18.55 3.56
N MET A 450 16.93 -18.25 4.86
CA MET A 450 15.59 -18.22 5.44
C MET A 450 14.85 -16.96 4.99
N THR A 451 13.61 -17.12 4.56
CA THR A 451 12.71 -15.98 4.35
C THR A 451 12.30 -15.37 5.71
N ILE A 452 11.86 -14.11 5.70
CA ILE A 452 11.33 -13.46 6.92
C ILE A 452 10.18 -14.29 7.50
N ASN A 453 9.26 -14.79 6.67
CA ASN A 453 8.13 -15.61 7.11
C ASN A 453 8.58 -16.93 7.76
N CYS A 454 9.61 -17.56 7.20
CA CYS A 454 10.25 -18.74 7.78
C CYS A 454 10.81 -18.43 9.18
N ALA A 455 11.56 -17.34 9.30
CA ALA A 455 12.11 -16.92 10.59
C ALA A 455 11.01 -16.60 11.61
N VAL A 456 9.95 -15.89 11.21
CA VAL A 456 8.79 -15.61 12.08
C VAL A 456 8.15 -16.92 12.55
N LYS A 457 8.00 -17.93 11.67
CA LYS A 457 7.45 -19.25 12.03
C LYS A 457 8.30 -19.98 13.08
N TYR A 458 9.63 -19.86 13.02
CA TYR A 458 10.54 -20.45 14.00
C TYR A 458 10.65 -19.64 15.32
N ILE A 459 10.59 -18.31 15.24
CA ILE A 459 10.65 -17.41 16.40
C ILE A 459 9.35 -17.47 17.21
N THR A 460 8.20 -17.53 16.53
CA THR A 460 6.89 -17.68 17.17
C THR A 460 6.65 -19.12 17.61
N GLY A 461 5.67 -19.31 18.51
CA GLY A 461 5.38 -20.62 19.08
C GLY A 461 4.52 -20.52 20.33
N PRO A 462 4.09 -21.67 20.90
CA PRO A 462 3.20 -21.68 22.05
C PRO A 462 3.80 -20.91 23.24
N SER A 463 2.96 -20.14 23.94
CA SER A 463 3.37 -19.39 25.12
C SER A 463 3.95 -20.32 26.19
N GLY A 464 5.06 -19.92 26.82
CA GLY A 464 5.80 -20.71 27.80
C GLY A 464 6.87 -21.66 27.22
N THR A 465 6.91 -21.84 25.89
CA THR A 465 8.02 -22.55 25.22
C THR A 465 9.22 -21.64 25.00
N GLU A 466 10.40 -22.20 24.80
CA GLU A 466 11.63 -21.44 24.59
C GLU A 466 12.05 -21.41 23.12
N VAL A 467 12.71 -20.33 22.73
CA VAL A 467 13.47 -20.21 21.47
C VAL A 467 14.88 -19.77 21.80
N THR A 468 15.87 -20.39 21.17
CA THR A 468 17.26 -19.98 21.29
C THR A 468 17.68 -19.26 20.01
N LEU A 469 18.09 -18.01 20.13
CA LEU A 469 18.64 -17.23 19.02
C LEU A 469 20.15 -17.14 19.16
N THR A 470 20.89 -17.42 18.09
CA THR A 470 22.30 -17.01 18.01
C THR A 470 22.33 -15.63 17.37
N ILE A 471 22.81 -14.66 18.14
CA ILE A 471 22.86 -13.25 17.79
C ILE A 471 24.29 -12.84 17.48
N GLU A 472 24.50 -12.23 16.33
CA GLU A 472 25.72 -11.51 15.96
C GLU A 472 25.51 -10.03 16.30
N ASP A 473 26.29 -9.52 17.24
CA ASP A 473 26.24 -8.12 17.66
C ASP A 473 26.55 -7.20 16.49
N GLY A 474 25.69 -6.19 16.26
CA GLY A 474 25.80 -5.30 15.11
C GLY A 474 27.13 -4.56 15.03
N LYS A 475 27.72 -4.20 16.18
CA LYS A 475 28.96 -3.41 16.26
C LYS A 475 30.20 -4.28 16.42
N THR A 476 30.19 -5.15 17.43
CA THR A 476 31.37 -5.93 17.82
C THR A 476 31.52 -7.22 17.03
N ARG A 477 30.51 -7.60 16.22
CA ARG A 477 30.43 -8.85 15.46
C ARG A 477 30.55 -10.12 16.30
N LYS A 478 30.50 -10.00 17.63
CA LYS A 478 30.57 -11.12 18.57
C LYS A 478 29.26 -11.89 18.55
N LYS A 479 29.37 -13.22 18.50
CA LYS A 479 28.22 -14.13 18.53
C LYS A 479 27.89 -14.56 19.96
N ARG A 480 26.61 -14.56 20.31
CA ARG A 480 26.11 -15.04 21.61
C ARG A 480 24.76 -15.73 21.45
N ASP A 481 24.52 -16.76 22.25
CA ASP A 481 23.22 -17.42 22.31
C ASP A 481 22.34 -16.77 23.37
N VAL A 482 21.10 -16.48 22.99
CA VAL A 482 20.08 -15.89 23.86
C VAL A 482 18.86 -16.81 23.83
N THR A 483 18.54 -17.41 24.98
CA THR A 483 17.33 -18.23 25.12
C THR A 483 16.21 -17.40 25.73
N ILE A 484 15.07 -17.38 25.06
CA ILE A 484 13.94 -16.50 25.37
C ILE A 484 12.68 -17.35 25.50
N THR A 485 11.98 -17.20 26.62
CA THR A 485 10.66 -17.82 26.81
C THR A 485 9.59 -17.01 26.07
N ARG A 486 8.90 -17.65 25.13
CA ARG A 486 7.80 -17.05 24.37
C ARG A 486 6.65 -16.67 25.29
N LYS A 487 6.04 -15.51 25.02
CA LYS A 487 4.80 -15.07 25.68
C LYS A 487 3.82 -14.56 24.63
N THR A 488 2.55 -14.48 25.02
CA THR A 488 1.58 -13.69 24.28
C THR A 488 2.01 -12.23 24.28
N ILE A 489 2.11 -11.64 23.10
CA ILE A 489 2.55 -10.27 22.87
C ILE A 489 1.33 -9.43 22.52
N ASP A 490 1.05 -8.43 23.35
CA ASP A 490 0.12 -7.36 23.00
C ASP A 490 0.93 -6.24 22.34
N VAL A 491 0.85 -6.14 21.02
CA VAL A 491 1.59 -5.12 20.26
C VAL A 491 0.92 -3.76 20.48
N PRO A 492 1.60 -2.75 21.03
CA PRO A 492 1.02 -1.41 21.20
C PRO A 492 0.69 -0.79 19.84
N THR A 493 -0.58 -0.45 19.63
CA THR A 493 -1.06 0.13 18.37
C THR A 493 -1.14 1.65 18.37
N VAL A 494 -0.88 2.29 19.52
CA VAL A 494 -0.97 3.75 19.71
C VAL A 494 0.44 4.28 19.90
N ARG A 495 0.88 5.14 18.98
CA ARG A 495 2.23 5.72 18.95
C ARG A 495 2.17 7.24 18.98
N GLY A 496 3.18 7.85 19.58
CA GLY A 496 3.45 9.29 19.46
C GLY A 496 4.34 9.57 18.25
N TRP A 497 4.90 10.78 18.19
CA TRP A 497 5.79 11.18 17.09
C TRP A 497 7.26 10.81 17.33
N GLN A 498 7.66 10.62 18.60
CA GLN A 498 9.01 10.21 19.00
C GLN A 498 9.02 9.46 20.34
N ARG A 499 9.94 8.51 20.51
CA ARG A 499 10.25 7.84 21.79
C ARG A 499 11.15 8.71 22.67
N GLU A 500 10.81 8.78 23.95
CA GLU A 500 11.63 9.39 25.00
C GLU A 500 12.66 8.40 25.59
N ASP A 501 13.63 8.89 26.35
CA ASP A 501 14.66 8.05 27.01
C ASP A 501 14.10 7.03 28.01
N ASN A 502 12.94 7.34 28.58
CA ASN A 502 12.22 6.46 29.49
C ASN A 502 11.43 5.36 28.74
N GLY A 503 11.44 5.38 27.40
CA GLY A 503 10.71 4.46 26.53
C GLY A 503 9.27 4.85 26.25
N ASN A 504 8.73 5.93 26.81
CA ASN A 504 7.39 6.42 26.52
C ASN A 504 7.31 7.13 25.17
N TRP A 505 6.09 7.33 24.68
CA TRP A 505 5.82 8.14 23.50
C TRP A 505 5.63 9.60 23.88
N ASN A 506 6.28 10.50 23.14
CA ASN A 506 5.91 11.90 23.11
C ASN A 506 4.74 12.08 22.13
N TYR A 507 3.60 12.52 22.66
CA TYR A 507 2.37 12.75 21.89
C TYR A 507 2.12 14.23 21.59
N MET A 508 2.99 15.16 22.02
CA MET A 508 2.83 16.60 21.75
C MET A 508 3.84 17.01 20.68
N ILE A 509 3.38 17.17 19.43
CA ILE A 509 4.27 17.52 18.30
C ILE A 509 4.54 19.02 18.23
N GLU A 510 3.59 19.86 18.64
CA GLU A 510 3.81 21.31 18.76
C GLU A 510 3.32 21.83 20.11
N PRO A 511 4.15 21.75 21.16
CA PRO A 511 3.78 22.17 22.51
C PRO A 511 3.40 23.65 22.62
N GLU A 512 4.01 24.53 21.81
CA GLU A 512 3.72 25.98 21.85
C GLU A 512 2.30 26.32 21.39
N THR A 513 1.75 25.52 20.47
CA THR A 513 0.38 25.69 19.94
C THR A 513 -0.60 24.65 20.46
N GLY A 514 -0.16 23.73 21.32
CA GLY A 514 -0.96 22.68 21.93
C GLY A 514 -1.44 21.62 20.93
N ILE A 515 -0.65 21.29 19.90
CA ILE A 515 -1.05 20.26 18.93
C ILE A 515 -0.52 18.89 19.35
N GLY A 516 -1.45 18.01 19.70
CA GLY A 516 -1.18 16.60 19.93
C GLY A 516 -1.10 15.81 18.62
N TYR A 517 -0.27 14.79 18.60
CA TYR A 517 -0.12 13.82 17.52
C TYR A 517 -0.29 12.41 18.07
N ILE A 518 -1.25 11.67 17.52
CA ILE A 518 -1.52 10.28 17.88
C ILE A 518 -1.55 9.47 16.58
N ARG A 519 -0.66 8.49 16.47
CA ARG A 519 -0.64 7.55 15.35
C ARG A 519 -1.24 6.22 15.76
N LEU A 520 -2.19 5.73 14.97
CA LEU A 520 -2.74 4.38 15.12
C LEU A 520 -2.18 3.47 14.04
N THR A 521 -1.49 2.40 14.42
CA THR A 521 -0.91 1.43 13.47
C THR A 521 -1.83 0.23 13.19
N GLY A 522 -2.94 0.12 13.91
CA GLY A 522 -3.94 -0.94 13.76
C GLY A 522 -5.09 -0.77 14.73
N PHE A 523 -6.16 -1.55 14.55
CA PHE A 523 -7.35 -1.54 15.41
C PHE A 523 -7.51 -2.88 16.12
N THR A 524 -6.99 -2.97 17.35
CA THR A 524 -7.11 -4.14 18.23
C THR A 524 -8.11 -3.87 19.36
N SER A 525 -8.35 -4.84 20.23
CA SER A 525 -9.27 -4.67 21.36
C SER A 525 -8.81 -3.60 22.36
N ASN A 526 -7.51 -3.29 22.41
CA ASN A 526 -6.94 -2.38 23.40
C ASN A 526 -6.68 -0.96 22.83
N THR A 527 -6.81 -0.78 21.51
CA THR A 527 -6.47 0.48 20.85
C THR A 527 -7.31 1.66 21.35
N ALA A 528 -8.61 1.46 21.56
CA ALA A 528 -9.49 2.54 22.01
C ALA A 528 -9.16 3.05 23.43
N GLU A 529 -8.75 2.16 24.34
CA GLU A 529 -8.32 2.57 25.68
C GLU A 529 -6.94 3.24 25.63
N GLY A 530 -5.97 2.67 24.90
CA GLY A 530 -4.65 3.29 24.74
C GLY A 530 -4.71 4.68 24.08
N MET A 531 -5.66 4.88 23.15
CA MET A 531 -5.89 6.20 22.55
C MET A 531 -6.44 7.19 23.59
N LYS A 532 -7.39 6.74 24.43
CA LYS A 532 -7.91 7.56 25.52
C LYS A 532 -6.82 7.94 26.53
N GLU A 533 -5.96 7.02 26.92
CA GLU A 533 -4.80 7.31 27.80
C GLU A 533 -3.86 8.34 27.16
N ALA A 534 -3.56 8.22 25.86
CA ALA A 534 -2.75 9.19 25.14
C ALA A 534 -3.41 10.59 25.09
N ILE A 535 -4.72 10.65 24.87
CA ILE A 535 -5.48 11.91 24.88
C ILE A 535 -5.48 12.55 26.28
N GLU A 536 -5.72 11.77 27.34
CA GLU A 536 -5.70 12.27 28.71
C GLU A 536 -4.31 12.85 29.07
N LEU A 537 -3.24 12.25 28.56
CA LEU A 537 -1.87 12.74 28.75
C LEU A 537 -1.62 14.08 28.04
N ILE A 538 -2.03 14.23 26.78
CA ILE A 538 -1.83 15.49 26.05
C ILE A 538 -2.78 16.59 26.53
N ASP A 539 -3.99 16.25 26.99
CA ASP A 539 -4.94 17.20 27.59
C ASP A 539 -4.35 17.84 28.86
N GLN A 540 -3.73 17.02 29.73
CA GLN A 540 -2.99 17.51 30.91
C GLN A 540 -1.81 18.43 30.54
N ASN A 541 -1.29 18.32 29.32
CA ASN A 541 -0.17 19.10 28.81
C ASN A 541 -0.61 20.28 27.92
N GLY A 542 -1.90 20.65 27.93
CA GLY A 542 -2.40 21.85 27.25
C GLY A 542 -2.76 21.64 25.78
N MET A 543 -3.27 20.45 25.43
CA MET A 543 -3.79 20.17 24.10
C MET A 543 -4.92 21.13 23.70
N GLU A 544 -4.78 21.74 22.53
CA GLU A 544 -5.76 22.60 21.88
C GLU A 544 -6.25 22.00 20.55
N ALA A 545 -5.49 21.08 19.92
CA ALA A 545 -5.87 20.37 18.70
C ALA A 545 -5.23 18.97 18.63
N ILE A 546 -5.79 18.08 17.81
CA ILE A 546 -5.28 16.72 17.57
C ILE A 546 -5.04 16.49 16.08
N ILE A 547 -3.88 15.90 15.77
CA ILE A 547 -3.62 15.19 14.53
C ILE A 547 -3.69 13.69 14.81
N LEU A 548 -4.65 13.01 14.18
CA LEU A 548 -4.81 11.56 14.22
C LEU A 548 -4.21 10.96 12.94
N ASP A 549 -3.09 10.27 13.07
CA ASP A 549 -2.41 9.68 11.93
C ASP A 549 -2.82 8.21 11.71
N LEU A 550 -3.46 7.94 10.57
CA LEU A 550 -3.88 6.61 10.14
C LEU A 550 -3.06 6.10 8.95
N ARG A 551 -1.99 6.79 8.57
CA ARG A 551 -1.13 6.41 7.43
C ARG A 551 -0.46 5.06 7.68
N GLY A 552 -0.51 4.20 6.66
CA GLY A 552 -0.04 2.82 6.71
C GLY A 552 -0.87 1.88 7.59
N ASN A 553 -2.06 2.29 8.06
CA ASN A 553 -2.90 1.47 8.93
C ASN A 553 -3.90 0.61 8.13
N PRO A 554 -3.73 -0.72 8.05
CA PRO A 554 -4.58 -1.60 7.26
C PRO A 554 -5.96 -1.86 7.88
N GLY A 555 -6.23 -1.28 9.06
CA GLY A 555 -7.48 -1.40 9.79
C GLY A 555 -7.41 -2.41 10.95
N GLY A 556 -8.49 -3.17 11.14
CA GLY A 556 -8.63 -4.12 12.25
C GLY A 556 -10.10 -4.24 12.67
N TYR A 557 -10.35 -4.37 13.98
CA TYR A 557 -11.69 -4.60 14.51
C TYR A 557 -12.64 -3.42 14.27
N LEU A 558 -13.78 -3.73 13.65
CA LEU A 558 -14.86 -2.79 13.36
C LEU A 558 -15.38 -2.09 14.62
N GLN A 559 -15.53 -2.83 15.73
CA GLN A 559 -16.00 -2.27 16.99
C GLN A 559 -15.05 -1.19 17.52
N THR A 560 -13.75 -1.46 17.52
CA THR A 560 -12.71 -0.51 17.92
C THR A 560 -12.75 0.76 17.06
N ALA A 561 -13.00 0.63 15.75
CA ALA A 561 -13.19 1.79 14.87
C ALA A 561 -14.38 2.65 15.31
N GLY A 562 -15.49 2.01 15.68
CA GLY A 562 -16.65 2.69 16.25
C GLY A 562 -16.34 3.39 17.56
N ASP A 563 -15.67 2.70 18.48
CA ASP A 563 -15.30 3.24 19.79
C ASP A 563 -14.40 4.49 19.65
N ILE A 564 -13.52 4.52 18.64
CA ILE A 564 -12.68 5.69 18.34
C ILE A 564 -13.52 6.86 17.80
N VAL A 565 -14.46 6.62 16.87
CA VAL A 565 -15.33 7.69 16.33
C VAL A 565 -16.24 8.26 17.44
N ASP A 566 -16.69 7.41 18.35
CA ASP A 566 -17.54 7.75 19.51
C ASP A 566 -16.84 8.71 20.50
N TYR A 567 -15.51 8.84 20.47
CA TYR A 567 -14.81 9.90 21.22
C TYR A 567 -15.05 11.32 20.66
N PHE A 568 -15.38 11.42 19.38
CA PHE A 568 -15.47 12.68 18.63
C PHE A 568 -16.88 13.04 18.17
N VAL A 569 -17.81 12.09 18.16
CA VAL A 569 -19.19 12.25 17.67
C VAL A 569 -20.18 11.84 18.76
N ASP A 570 -21.14 12.71 19.08
CA ASP A 570 -22.09 12.52 20.20
C ASP A 570 -23.16 11.45 19.94
N GLU A 571 -23.75 11.44 18.75
CA GLU A 571 -24.83 10.53 18.39
C GLU A 571 -24.91 10.34 16.87
N GLY A 572 -25.34 9.15 16.44
CA GLY A 572 -25.68 8.88 15.05
C GLY A 572 -25.01 7.63 14.48
N THR A 573 -25.22 7.37 13.20
CA THR A 573 -24.59 6.22 12.52
C THR A 573 -23.11 6.52 12.28
N ILE A 574 -22.22 5.61 12.67
CA ILE A 574 -20.79 5.66 12.32
C ILE A 574 -20.59 4.96 10.99
N VAL A 575 -21.08 3.73 10.89
CA VAL A 575 -21.01 2.91 9.68
C VAL A 575 -22.19 1.94 9.64
N SER A 576 -22.64 1.62 8.44
CA SER A 576 -23.56 0.49 8.23
C SER A 576 -22.97 -0.52 7.26
N THR A 577 -23.21 -1.80 7.52
CA THR A 577 -22.81 -2.90 6.63
C THR A 577 -24.07 -3.43 5.95
N ARG A 578 -24.01 -3.65 4.64
CA ARG A 578 -25.17 -4.15 3.88
C ARG A 578 -24.80 -5.41 3.12
N PRO A 579 -25.25 -6.59 3.58
CA PRO A 579 -25.07 -7.82 2.84
C PRO A 579 -26.06 -7.93 1.67
N ARG A 580 -25.77 -8.81 0.71
CA ARG A 580 -26.73 -9.16 -0.35
C ARG A 580 -27.96 -9.88 0.21
N VAL A 581 -27.74 -10.73 1.21
CA VAL A 581 -28.76 -11.54 1.89
C VAL A 581 -28.68 -11.27 3.39
N GLY A 582 -29.83 -11.03 4.03
CA GLY A 582 -29.92 -10.74 5.45
C GLY A 582 -30.29 -9.29 5.74
N PHE A 583 -30.08 -8.86 6.99
CA PHE A 583 -30.38 -7.50 7.43
C PHE A 583 -29.12 -6.65 7.48
N PRO A 584 -29.19 -5.35 7.11
CA PRO A 584 -28.11 -4.41 7.38
C PRO A 584 -27.80 -4.34 8.86
N ASP A 585 -26.52 -4.29 9.20
CA ASP A 585 -26.04 -3.99 10.54
C ASP A 585 -25.56 -2.55 10.63
N LYS A 586 -25.62 -1.96 11.82
CA LYS A 586 -25.25 -0.56 12.05
C LYS A 586 -24.46 -0.43 13.34
N LEU A 587 -23.33 0.26 13.23
CA LEU A 587 -22.60 0.78 14.37
C LEU A 587 -22.95 2.25 14.55
N THR A 588 -23.30 2.64 15.76
CA THR A 588 -23.74 4.00 16.11
C THR A 588 -22.91 4.57 17.24
N ALA A 589 -22.64 5.87 17.18
CA ALA A 589 -22.17 6.62 18.34
C ALA A 589 -23.34 6.75 19.33
N ASP A 590 -23.10 6.41 20.57
CA ASP A 590 -24.09 6.42 21.66
C ASP A 590 -23.53 6.95 22.99
N LYS A 591 -22.26 7.35 23.01
CA LYS A 591 -21.65 8.03 24.15
C LYS A 591 -21.49 9.52 23.84
N LYS A 592 -21.55 10.33 24.89
CA LYS A 592 -21.25 11.76 24.76
C LYS A 592 -19.81 11.92 24.28
N ALA A 593 -19.59 12.67 23.21
CA ALA A 593 -18.26 12.99 22.73
C ALA A 593 -17.51 13.74 23.83
N ASN A 594 -16.33 13.23 24.18
CA ASN A 594 -15.50 13.82 25.21
C ASN A 594 -14.42 14.75 24.63
N ILE A 595 -14.27 14.79 23.30
CA ILE A 595 -13.22 15.54 22.61
C ILE A 595 -13.82 16.48 21.56
N THR A 596 -13.75 17.78 21.83
CA THR A 596 -14.33 18.83 20.97
C THR A 596 -13.29 19.76 20.34
N CYS A 597 -12.00 19.53 20.60
CA CYS A 597 -10.93 20.32 19.98
C CYS A 597 -10.87 20.07 18.46
N PRO A 598 -10.30 21.01 17.66
CA PRO A 598 -9.94 20.77 16.28
C PRO A 598 -9.27 19.41 16.04
N LEU A 599 -9.67 18.74 14.95
CA LEU A 599 -9.20 17.42 14.59
C LEU A 599 -8.80 17.40 13.11
N VAL A 600 -7.59 16.93 12.86
CA VAL A 600 -7.08 16.61 11.53
C VAL A 600 -6.78 15.12 11.49
N VAL A 601 -7.11 14.44 10.39
CA VAL A 601 -6.78 13.02 10.21
C VAL A 601 -5.85 12.88 9.02
N LEU A 602 -4.71 12.22 9.20
CA LEU A 602 -3.79 11.89 8.12
C LEU A 602 -4.12 10.50 7.56
N ILE A 603 -4.20 10.37 6.24
CA ILE A 603 -4.42 9.10 5.53
C ILE A 603 -3.50 8.97 4.31
N ASP A 604 -3.34 7.74 3.84
CA ASP A 604 -2.57 7.38 2.64
C ASP A 604 -3.12 6.10 1.97
N GLY A 605 -2.46 5.63 0.91
CA GLY A 605 -2.81 4.39 0.22
C GLY A 605 -2.74 3.12 1.08
N GLY A 606 -2.09 3.16 2.26
CA GLY A 606 -2.07 2.07 3.24
C GLY A 606 -3.23 2.10 4.24
N SER A 607 -3.99 3.20 4.26
CA SER A 607 -5.15 3.39 5.13
C SER A 607 -6.34 2.59 4.62
N ALA A 608 -6.71 1.49 5.30
CA ALA A 608 -7.74 0.57 4.82
C ALA A 608 -8.77 0.19 5.89
N SER A 609 -9.96 -0.25 5.46
CA SER A 609 -10.98 -0.89 6.31
C SER A 609 -11.41 -0.02 7.50
N ALA A 610 -11.01 -0.36 8.74
CA ALA A 610 -11.33 0.41 9.93
C ALA A 610 -10.80 1.85 9.85
N SER A 611 -9.62 2.06 9.25
CA SER A 611 -9.06 3.39 9.01
C SER A 611 -9.98 4.23 8.11
N GLU A 612 -10.52 3.62 7.05
CA GLU A 612 -11.46 4.26 6.12
C GLU A 612 -12.82 4.55 6.77
N ILE A 613 -13.23 3.72 7.73
CA ILE A 613 -14.43 3.96 8.53
C ILE A 613 -14.24 5.15 9.45
N VAL A 614 -13.10 5.23 10.16
CA VAL A 614 -12.80 6.37 11.05
C VAL A 614 -12.68 7.66 10.25
N SER A 615 -11.80 7.70 9.24
CA SER A 615 -11.60 8.89 8.42
C SER A 615 -12.88 9.27 7.67
N GLY A 616 -13.53 8.30 7.03
CA GLY A 616 -14.76 8.51 6.27
C GLY A 616 -15.93 8.98 7.14
N ALA A 617 -16.12 8.42 8.34
CA ALA A 617 -17.17 8.88 9.24
C ALA A 617 -16.89 10.31 9.74
N LEU A 618 -15.66 10.61 10.16
CA LEU A 618 -15.30 11.94 10.65
C LEU A 618 -15.34 13.01 9.55
N GLN A 619 -15.06 12.63 8.31
CA GLN A 619 -15.17 13.51 7.13
C GLN A 619 -16.61 13.69 6.66
N ASP A 620 -17.48 12.69 6.87
CA ASP A 620 -18.80 12.62 6.25
C ASP A 620 -19.60 13.92 6.45
N PRO A 621 -20.34 14.40 5.43
CA PRO A 621 -21.14 15.62 5.53
C PRO A 621 -22.13 15.65 6.69
N VAL A 622 -22.52 14.50 7.26
CA VAL A 622 -23.37 14.43 8.45
C VAL A 622 -22.66 14.96 9.70
N TYR A 623 -21.33 14.82 9.80
CA TYR A 623 -20.56 15.24 10.97
C TYR A 623 -19.57 16.38 10.70
N ARG A 624 -18.85 16.36 9.56
CA ARG A 624 -17.74 17.28 9.25
C ARG A 624 -16.85 17.55 10.48
N ARG A 625 -16.49 16.48 11.18
CA ARG A 625 -15.80 16.54 12.48
C ARG A 625 -14.29 16.74 12.32
N ALA A 626 -13.71 16.27 11.23
CA ALA A 626 -12.30 16.41 10.92
C ALA A 626 -12.06 16.88 9.49
N VAL A 627 -10.90 17.50 9.27
CA VAL A 627 -10.34 17.71 7.93
C VAL A 627 -9.36 16.57 7.65
N ILE A 628 -9.53 15.90 6.51
CA ILE A 628 -8.68 14.78 6.10
C ILE A 628 -7.54 15.29 5.22
N VAL A 629 -6.30 14.91 5.53
CA VAL A 629 -5.08 15.36 4.82
C VAL A 629 -4.27 14.15 4.38
N GLY A 630 -3.62 14.22 3.21
CA GLY A 630 -2.69 13.20 2.73
C GLY A 630 -3.07 12.66 1.36
N GLU A 631 -3.09 11.35 1.20
CA GLU A 631 -3.40 10.67 -0.07
C GLU A 631 -4.69 9.86 0.00
N GLN A 632 -5.21 9.47 -1.16
CA GLN A 632 -6.40 8.63 -1.26
C GLN A 632 -6.19 7.31 -0.51
N SER A 633 -7.19 6.88 0.26
CA SER A 633 -7.13 5.63 1.01
C SER A 633 -7.14 4.39 0.11
N TYR A 634 -6.87 3.22 0.69
CA TYR A 634 -6.70 1.97 -0.04
C TYR A 634 -7.92 1.54 -0.89
N GLY A 635 -9.14 1.84 -0.44
CA GLY A 635 -10.38 1.49 -1.13
C GLY A 635 -10.85 0.07 -0.88
N LYS A 636 -10.77 -0.46 0.36
CA LYS A 636 -11.23 -1.83 0.63
C LYS A 636 -12.74 -1.95 0.52
N GLY A 637 -13.47 -1.03 1.18
CA GLY A 637 -14.93 -0.88 1.09
C GLY A 637 -15.80 -2.11 1.44
N SER A 638 -15.21 -3.23 1.86
CA SER A 638 -15.84 -4.55 1.93
C SER A 638 -15.65 -5.25 3.28
N VAL A 639 -16.63 -6.08 3.65
CA VAL A 639 -16.64 -6.93 4.84
C VAL A 639 -16.47 -8.37 4.42
N GLN A 640 -15.46 -9.04 4.97
CA GLN A 640 -15.27 -10.48 4.80
C GLN A 640 -15.89 -11.26 5.96
N THR A 641 -16.38 -12.45 5.65
CA THR A 641 -16.78 -13.44 6.64
C THR A 641 -16.11 -14.78 6.34
N ILE A 642 -16.15 -15.69 7.30
CA ILE A 642 -15.58 -17.03 7.17
C ILE A 642 -16.65 -18.06 7.41
N MET A 643 -16.68 -19.04 6.51
CA MET A 643 -17.51 -20.21 6.62
C MET A 643 -16.63 -21.43 6.87
N ASP A 644 -16.84 -22.06 8.02
CA ASP A 644 -16.25 -23.37 8.31
C ASP A 644 -16.80 -24.42 7.36
N TYR A 645 -15.90 -25.27 6.86
CA TYR A 645 -16.28 -26.37 5.98
C TYR A 645 -16.54 -27.66 6.77
N PRO A 646 -17.76 -28.22 6.76
CA PRO A 646 -18.01 -29.50 7.41
C PRO A 646 -17.27 -30.64 6.67
N GLY A 647 -16.28 -31.24 7.36
CA GLY A 647 -15.69 -32.54 7.00
C GLY A 647 -14.48 -32.53 6.06
N GLY A 648 -13.73 -31.43 5.95
CA GLY A 648 -12.55 -31.36 5.05
C GLY A 648 -11.43 -30.43 5.48
N GLY A 649 -11.49 -29.86 6.70
CA GLY A 649 -10.39 -29.06 7.25
C GLY A 649 -10.15 -27.67 6.64
N ALA A 650 -10.72 -27.34 5.48
CA ALA A 650 -10.62 -26.02 4.84
C ALA A 650 -11.60 -24.98 5.40
N GLN A 651 -11.38 -23.70 5.10
CA GLN A 651 -12.30 -22.60 5.40
C GLN A 651 -12.48 -21.68 4.19
N LEU A 652 -13.70 -21.19 3.95
CA LEU A 652 -13.96 -20.21 2.88
C LEU A 652 -14.03 -18.81 3.49
N LYS A 653 -13.11 -17.93 3.10
CA LYS A 653 -13.17 -16.48 3.40
C LYS A 653 -13.73 -15.77 2.18
N TYR A 654 -14.76 -14.94 2.35
CA TYR A 654 -15.40 -14.28 1.22
C TYR A 654 -16.01 -12.93 1.58
N THR A 655 -16.16 -12.05 0.60
CA THR A 655 -16.83 -10.76 0.77
C THR A 655 -18.35 -10.93 0.84
N MET A 656 -18.92 -10.55 1.98
CA MET A 656 -20.34 -10.71 2.30
C MET A 656 -21.13 -9.39 2.25
N ALA A 657 -20.48 -8.24 2.49
CA ALA A 657 -21.15 -6.94 2.59
C ALA A 657 -20.23 -5.78 2.18
N TYR A 658 -20.82 -4.61 1.91
CA TYR A 658 -20.10 -3.34 1.74
C TYR A 658 -20.36 -2.37 2.90
N TYR A 659 -19.38 -1.48 3.14
CA TYR A 659 -19.50 -0.39 4.11
C TYR A 659 -20.24 0.82 3.52
N TYR A 660 -21.03 1.46 4.37
CA TYR A 660 -21.73 2.70 4.07
C TYR A 660 -21.48 3.70 5.19
N LEU A 661 -21.00 4.88 4.81
CA LEU A 661 -20.74 6.03 5.67
C LEU A 661 -22.04 6.64 6.24
N PRO A 662 -21.97 7.56 7.22
CA PRO A 662 -23.13 8.15 7.89
C PRO A 662 -24.19 8.73 6.93
N SER A 663 -23.77 9.35 5.83
CA SER A 663 -24.64 9.87 4.76
C SER A 663 -25.35 8.79 3.94
N ASN A 664 -25.13 7.50 4.22
CA ASN A 664 -25.46 6.33 3.38
C ASN A 664 -24.66 6.26 2.07
N THR A 665 -23.50 6.89 2.00
CA THR A 665 -22.57 6.76 0.86
C THR A 665 -21.79 5.46 0.97
N LYS A 666 -21.79 4.63 -0.08
CA LYS A 666 -20.98 3.40 -0.14
C LYS A 666 -19.51 3.80 -0.20
N VAL A 667 -18.66 3.22 0.66
CA VAL A 667 -17.20 3.33 0.49
C VAL A 667 -16.85 2.56 -0.78
N LYS A 668 -16.32 3.26 -1.78
CA LYS A 668 -16.08 2.69 -3.11
C LYS A 668 -14.88 1.74 -3.05
N ASN A 669 -15.03 0.57 -3.67
CA ASN A 669 -14.00 -0.46 -3.69
C ASN A 669 -13.04 -0.20 -4.86
N ARG A 670 -11.73 -0.29 -4.60
CA ARG A 670 -10.66 -0.05 -5.58
C ARG A 670 -10.76 -1.00 -6.79
N PHE A 671 -10.91 -2.30 -6.56
CA PHE A 671 -10.99 -3.29 -7.63
C PHE A 671 -12.26 -3.13 -8.48
N GLU A 672 -13.38 -2.72 -7.89
CA GLU A 672 -14.57 -2.34 -8.67
C GLU A 672 -14.34 -1.10 -9.52
N ALA A 673 -13.59 -0.12 -9.00
CA ALA A 673 -13.28 1.14 -9.69
C ALA A 673 -12.26 0.95 -10.83
N GLU A 674 -11.23 0.11 -10.61
CA GLU A 674 -10.23 -0.29 -11.61
C GLU A 674 -10.89 -1.03 -12.77
N LYS A 675 -11.79 -1.99 -12.50
CA LYS A 675 -12.59 -2.65 -13.55
C LYS A 675 -13.48 -1.69 -14.36
N GLN A 676 -13.71 -0.48 -13.86
CA GLN A 676 -14.49 0.58 -14.52
C GLN A 676 -13.60 1.68 -15.13
N ASN A 677 -12.27 1.51 -15.09
CA ASN A 677 -11.27 2.50 -15.50
C ASN A 677 -11.48 3.85 -14.81
N THR A 678 -11.76 3.83 -13.50
CA THR A 678 -11.94 5.04 -12.68
C THR A 678 -10.98 5.06 -11.50
N LYS A 679 -10.59 6.27 -11.06
CA LYS A 679 -9.76 6.49 -9.87
C LYS A 679 -10.55 6.85 -8.60
N ASP A 680 -11.86 6.56 -8.61
CA ASP A 680 -12.81 7.02 -7.61
C ASP A 680 -13.14 5.89 -6.62
N TRP A 681 -12.23 5.66 -5.67
CA TRP A 681 -12.36 4.66 -4.61
C TRP A 681 -12.01 5.22 -3.22
N GLY A 682 -12.27 4.44 -2.18
CA GLY A 682 -11.83 4.75 -0.81
C GLY A 682 -12.37 6.08 -0.28
N ILE A 683 -11.57 6.73 0.54
CA ILE A 683 -11.76 8.04 1.13
C ILE A 683 -10.77 9.00 0.45
N ILE A 684 -11.30 10.06 -0.13
CA ILE A 684 -10.52 11.11 -0.78
C ILE A 684 -10.22 12.18 0.29
N PRO A 685 -8.96 12.57 0.52
CA PRO A 685 -8.63 13.60 1.50
C PRO A 685 -9.22 14.96 1.09
N ASP A 686 -9.58 15.80 2.06
CA ASP A 686 -10.01 17.17 1.78
C ASP A 686 -8.81 18.04 1.35
N VAL A 687 -7.62 17.77 1.89
CA VAL A 687 -6.34 18.37 1.49
C VAL A 687 -5.40 17.30 0.96
N GLN A 688 -5.28 17.20 -0.36
CA GLN A 688 -4.45 16.20 -1.00
C GLN A 688 -2.98 16.64 -1.05
N ILE A 689 -2.09 15.82 -0.51
CA ILE A 689 -0.64 16.00 -0.51
C ILE A 689 0.00 14.65 -0.84
N GLU A 690 0.41 14.48 -2.09
CA GLU A 690 1.16 13.30 -2.56
C GLU A 690 2.62 13.41 -2.12
N LEU A 691 3.19 12.31 -1.60
CA LEU A 691 4.62 12.22 -1.28
C LEU A 691 5.44 11.84 -2.51
N LYS A 692 6.51 12.58 -2.78
CA LYS A 692 7.53 12.22 -3.79
C LYS A 692 8.45 11.13 -3.22
N GLY A 693 9.13 10.37 -4.09
CA GLY A 693 10.00 9.26 -3.66
C GLY A 693 11.02 9.62 -2.56
N PHE A 694 11.76 10.73 -2.75
CA PHE A 694 12.71 11.23 -1.74
C PHE A 694 12.04 11.70 -0.43
N GLU A 695 10.78 12.15 -0.48
CA GLU A 695 10.04 12.58 0.71
C GLU A 695 9.57 11.38 1.51
N PHE A 696 9.19 10.30 0.81
CA PHE A 696 8.86 9.03 1.43
C PHE A 696 10.07 8.49 2.20
N GLU A 697 11.26 8.46 1.57
CA GLU A 697 12.51 8.04 2.22
C GLU A 697 12.83 8.90 3.46
N ASP A 698 12.88 10.24 3.31
CA ASP A 698 13.13 11.18 4.41
C ASP A 698 12.15 10.95 5.59
N TYR A 699 10.85 10.79 5.29
CA TYR A 699 9.79 10.53 6.27
C TYR A 699 10.00 9.18 6.99
N PHE A 700 10.24 8.10 6.25
CA PHE A 700 10.40 6.77 6.82
C PHE A 700 11.66 6.66 7.68
N GLU A 701 12.77 7.24 7.24
CA GLU A 701 14.00 7.31 8.03
C GLU A 701 13.80 8.11 9.31
N THR A 702 13.21 9.30 9.21
CA THR A 702 12.94 10.14 10.37
C THR A 702 12.02 9.44 11.36
N GLN A 703 11.01 8.74 10.86
CA GLN A 703 10.13 7.93 11.69
C GLN A 703 10.84 6.75 12.33
N LYS A 704 11.73 6.06 11.60
CA LYS A 704 12.55 4.97 12.12
C LYS A 704 13.42 5.47 13.26
N ASP A 705 14.17 6.55 13.04
CA ASP A 705 15.02 7.23 14.03
C ASP A 705 14.23 7.58 15.30
N ASN A 706 13.03 8.15 15.12
CA ASN A 706 12.18 8.56 16.23
C ASN A 706 11.46 7.41 16.96
N ASN A 707 11.32 6.24 16.32
CA ASN A 707 10.64 5.07 16.89
C ASN A 707 11.57 4.12 17.64
N VAL A 708 12.89 4.27 17.49
CA VAL A 708 13.86 3.34 18.09
C VAL A 708 13.68 3.29 19.60
N LEU A 709 13.35 2.10 20.10
CA LEU A 709 13.33 1.81 21.52
C LEU A 709 14.52 0.93 21.86
N VAL A 710 15.32 1.39 22.81
CA VAL A 710 16.45 0.67 23.38
C VAL A 710 16.23 0.39 24.87
N GLN A 711 17.05 -0.50 25.43
CA GLN A 711 17.00 -0.78 26.85
C GLN A 711 17.53 0.42 27.67
N ALA A 712 16.70 0.98 28.55
CA ALA A 712 17.12 2.05 29.46
C ALA A 712 18.32 1.59 30.31
N GLY A 713 19.49 2.23 30.14
CA GLY A 713 20.71 1.96 30.93
C GLY A 713 21.94 1.44 30.16
N LYS A 714 21.84 1.17 28.84
CA LYS A 714 23.01 1.03 27.96
C LYS A 714 23.44 2.41 27.44
N ASP A 715 24.69 2.54 26.98
CA ASP A 715 25.18 3.78 26.35
C ASP A 715 24.56 3.93 24.96
N HIS A 716 23.78 5.01 24.81
CA HIS A 716 22.94 5.30 23.66
C HIS A 716 23.29 6.63 23.00
N SER A 717 24.50 7.14 23.26
CA SER A 717 24.99 8.41 22.71
C SER A 717 24.95 8.49 21.17
N GLU A 718 24.78 7.36 20.49
CA GLU A 718 24.70 7.22 19.03
C GLU A 718 23.27 7.06 18.49
N ILE A 719 22.21 6.99 19.32
CA ILE A 719 20.85 6.87 18.79
C ILE A 719 20.43 8.20 18.20
N LYS A 720 20.29 8.21 16.88
CA LYS A 720 19.79 9.33 16.12
C LYS A 720 18.31 9.57 16.48
N ARG A 721 18.00 10.74 17.04
CA ARG A 721 16.64 11.24 17.23
C ARG A 721 16.50 12.57 16.52
N ARG A 722 15.43 12.73 15.74
CA ARG A 722 15.18 13.95 14.98
C ARG A 722 14.47 14.98 15.85
N SER A 723 14.83 16.24 15.70
CA SER A 723 14.10 17.34 16.33
C SER A 723 12.68 17.46 15.79
N GLU A 724 11.83 18.23 16.48
CA GLU A 724 10.50 18.60 16.01
C GLU A 724 10.55 19.23 14.60
N GLU A 725 11.45 20.19 14.39
CA GLU A 725 11.59 20.89 13.10
C GLU A 725 12.04 19.93 11.98
N GLU A 726 13.00 19.05 12.24
CA GLU A 726 13.43 18.04 11.27
C GLU A 726 12.29 17.07 10.93
N THR A 727 11.54 16.64 11.94
CA THR A 727 10.39 15.72 11.77
C THR A 727 9.32 16.36 10.90
N ILE A 728 8.90 17.59 11.21
CA ILE A 728 7.89 18.32 10.43
C ILE A 728 8.41 18.58 9.00
N LYS A 729 9.68 18.93 8.84
CA LYS A 729 10.27 19.19 7.51
C LYS A 729 10.35 17.93 6.64
N SER A 730 10.64 16.78 7.25
CA SER A 730 10.72 15.49 6.55
C SER A 730 9.36 14.96 6.07
N ASP A 731 8.25 15.46 6.63
CA ASP A 731 6.91 14.96 6.40
C ASP A 731 5.96 16.08 5.92
N PRO A 732 5.87 16.30 4.59
CA PRO A 732 4.99 17.31 4.01
C PRO A 732 3.51 17.14 4.35
N GLN A 733 3.04 15.90 4.58
CA GLN A 733 1.65 15.63 4.95
C GLN A 733 1.38 16.05 6.40
N LEU A 734 2.29 15.74 7.32
CA LEU A 734 2.23 16.23 8.71
C LEU A 734 2.33 17.75 8.76
N ALA A 735 3.26 18.36 8.01
CA ALA A 735 3.40 19.81 7.94
C ALA A 735 2.12 20.50 7.44
N ALA A 736 1.49 19.95 6.39
CA ALA A 736 0.19 20.43 5.92
C ALA A 736 -0.91 20.21 6.98
N GLY A 737 -0.91 19.07 7.66
CA GLY A 737 -1.82 18.79 8.77
C GLY A 737 -1.69 19.80 9.92
N ILE A 738 -0.47 20.19 10.28
CA ILE A 738 -0.19 21.23 11.27
C ILE A 738 -0.70 22.60 10.80
N VAL A 739 -0.50 22.96 9.53
CA VAL A 739 -1.07 24.19 8.96
C VAL A 739 -2.60 24.20 9.08
N VAL A 740 -3.26 23.10 8.72
CA VAL A 740 -4.72 22.96 8.83
C VAL A 740 -5.17 23.03 10.30
N ALA A 741 -4.49 22.36 11.22
CA ALA A 741 -4.80 22.40 12.65
C ALA A 741 -4.68 23.83 13.21
N LYS A 742 -3.60 24.55 12.88
CA LYS A 742 -3.40 25.96 13.25
C LYS A 742 -4.45 26.88 12.62
N THR A 743 -4.92 26.58 11.41
CA THR A 743 -6.03 27.29 10.77
C THR A 743 -7.35 27.06 11.52
N LEU A 744 -7.67 25.83 11.92
CA LEU A 744 -8.86 25.51 12.73
C LEU A 744 -8.82 26.20 14.11
N LEU A 745 -7.66 26.29 14.75
CA LEU A 745 -7.47 27.06 15.98
C LEU A 745 -7.71 28.55 15.74
N THR A 746 -7.15 29.09 14.67
CA THR A 746 -7.33 30.50 14.27
C THR A 746 -8.80 30.82 13.97
N GLU A 747 -9.53 29.90 13.35
CA GLU A 747 -10.97 30.00 13.10
C GLU A 747 -11.77 30.10 14.39
N LYS A 748 -11.52 29.17 15.32
CA LYS A 748 -12.15 29.12 16.64
C LYS A 748 -11.90 30.38 17.45
N GLU A 749 -10.65 30.88 17.48
CA GLU A 749 -10.29 32.15 18.13
C GLU A 749 -11.03 33.35 17.52
N ALA A 750 -11.24 33.34 16.20
CA ALA A 750 -11.94 34.40 15.49
C ALA A 750 -13.48 34.32 15.63
N GLY A 751 -14.01 33.25 16.23
CA GLY A 751 -15.44 33.04 16.44
C GLY A 751 -16.20 32.63 15.17
N PHE A 752 -15.50 32.06 14.18
CA PHE A 752 -16.11 31.43 13.02
C PHE A 752 -16.44 29.95 13.30
N ASP A 753 -17.25 29.36 12.43
CA ASP A 753 -17.66 27.94 12.49
C ASP A 753 -17.96 27.40 11.07
N VAL A 754 -17.06 27.73 10.15
CA VAL A 754 -17.02 27.34 8.74
C VAL A 754 -17.09 25.83 8.57
N LEU A 755 -16.30 25.06 9.33
CA LEU A 755 -16.30 23.60 9.20
C LEU A 755 -17.66 23.01 9.61
N ALA A 756 -18.25 23.42 10.74
CA ALA A 756 -19.58 22.94 11.13
C ALA A 756 -20.70 23.47 10.22
N LYS A 757 -20.53 24.63 9.55
CA LYS A 757 -21.47 25.11 8.52
C LYS A 757 -21.54 24.20 7.30
N GLN A 758 -20.53 23.37 7.05
CA GLN A 758 -20.55 22.38 5.97
C GLN A 758 -21.35 21.12 6.33
N VAL A 759 -21.89 21.02 7.56
CA VAL A 759 -22.70 19.89 8.01
C VAL A 759 -24.06 19.88 7.30
N GLN A 760 -24.34 18.81 6.56
CA GLN A 760 -25.67 18.50 6.07
C GLN A 760 -26.53 18.01 7.22
N LYS A 761 -27.54 18.79 7.61
CA LYS A 761 -28.53 18.32 8.59
C LYS A 761 -29.32 17.16 7.97
N PRO A 762 -29.43 16.01 8.66
CA PRO A 762 -30.23 14.91 8.16
C PRO A 762 -31.66 15.41 7.92
N GLU A 763 -32.20 15.14 6.73
CA GLU A 763 -33.63 15.35 6.50
C GLU A 763 -34.38 14.63 7.62
N LYS A 764 -35.13 15.38 8.43
CA LYS A 764 -36.11 14.79 9.35
C LYS A 764 -37.09 14.00 8.50
N LYS A 765 -36.82 12.71 8.27
CA LYS A 765 -37.79 11.79 7.70
C LYS A 765 -39.00 11.84 8.62
N LYS A 766 -40.07 12.49 8.16
CA LYS A 766 -41.44 12.27 8.65
C LYS A 766 -41.80 10.82 8.32
N SER A 767 -41.28 9.87 9.09
CA SER A 767 -41.65 8.47 9.02
C SER A 767 -42.71 8.21 10.08
N PHE A 768 -43.96 7.97 9.65
CA PHE A 768 -44.73 6.80 10.11
C PHE A 768 -46.09 6.57 9.42
N LEU A 769 -46.56 7.42 8.50
CA LEU A 769 -47.97 7.37 8.05
C LEU A 769 -48.24 7.09 6.57
N LYS A 770 -47.23 6.74 5.76
CA LYS A 770 -47.44 6.49 4.32
C LYS A 770 -47.43 5.02 3.88
N TYR A 771 -47.24 4.08 4.80
CA TYR A 771 -47.29 2.63 4.51
C TYR A 771 -48.60 1.95 4.93
N LEU A 772 -49.54 2.68 5.53
CA LEU A 772 -50.82 2.13 6.02
C LEU A 772 -52.08 2.63 5.29
N LEU A 773 -51.95 3.58 4.35
CA LEU A 773 -53.09 4.11 3.60
C LEU A 773 -52.68 4.45 2.16
N GLY A 774 -52.74 3.45 1.28
CA GLY A 774 -52.60 3.58 -0.17
C GLY A 774 -52.91 2.23 -0.80
N GLY A 775 -54.17 2.07 -1.23
CA GLY A 775 -54.77 0.82 -1.69
C GLY A 775 -54.55 0.51 -3.16
#